data_AF-A0A438M9C6-F1
#
_entry.id   AF-A0A438M9C6-F1
#
_cell.length_a   1.000
_cell.length_b   1.000
_cell.length_c   1.000
_cell.angle_alpha   90.00
_cell.angle_beta   90.00
_cell.angle_gamma   90.00
#
_symmetry.space_group_name_H-M   'P 1'
#
loop_
_entity.id
_entity.type
_entity.pdbx_description
1 polymer ?
#
loop_
_entity_poly.entity_id
_entity_poly.type
_entity_poly.pdbx_seq_one_letter_code
_entity_poly.pdbx_strand_id
1 'polypeptide(L)'
;MDVINELLERSHRLGADPRNTNFAGGNTSAKGSEPDPVTGEDVELLWVKGSGGDLGTLKASGLAVLRLDRLRALKGVYPGVEREDEMVAAFDYCLHGKGGAAPSIDTAMHGLVEAGHVDHLHPDAGIAIATAADGEELTRRIFGDRVVWVPWRRPGFQLGLDIAAIKDANPQAIGCILGGHGITAWGATSEECESRSLEIIRTAEAYLAEHGRPDPFGSVVYDTLAEAERHARAAALFPVIRGLASTDVRTVGHYTDTPEVLDFVSCAEHPRLAALGTSCPDHFLRTKVAPLVLDLPPDAPLEQAVERLRELHAAYREEYTAYYDRHATPDSPPMRGADPAIVLVPGVGMFSFGKDKQTARVAGEFYVNAINVMRGAESVSTYAPIPESEKFRIEYWELEEAKLRRMPKPKPLATRVALITGGGSGIGAATARRLAAEGACVVIADRDLGAAEKVAAEIGAAAYRVSDVAVAVGVDVTSEDQVVAAVRAGVLAFGGVDLVVNNAGLSLSRALLETTLADWDLQHDVMARGSFLVSRETARVMIDQSMGGDIIYISSKNAVFAGPNNVAYGAAKADQAHQVRLLAAELGAHGVRVNGVNPDGVVRGSGIFASGWGANRAKVYGVEEEKLGEFYAQRTLLKREVLPEHVAAAVFALTGGDLTHTTGLHIPVDAGVAAAFLR
;
A
#
# COMPACT_ATOMS: atom_id res chain seq x y z
N MET A 1 -11.11 -17.50 -33.03
CA MET A 1 -10.10 -16.83 -32.19
C MET A 1 -9.91 -17.71 -30.96
N ASP A 2 -8.78 -17.59 -30.27
CA ASP A 2 -8.50 -18.39 -29.07
C ASP A 2 -9.40 -17.91 -27.92
N VAL A 3 -10.20 -18.81 -27.34
CA VAL A 3 -11.17 -18.53 -26.25
C VAL A 3 -10.50 -17.85 -25.07
N ILE A 4 -9.23 -18.17 -24.80
CA ILE A 4 -8.44 -17.56 -23.72
C ILE A 4 -8.17 -16.09 -24.03
N ASN A 5 -7.80 -15.76 -25.26
CA ASN A 5 -7.53 -14.37 -25.65
C ASN A 5 -8.82 -13.52 -25.58
N GLU A 6 -9.95 -14.06 -26.05
CA GLU A 6 -11.25 -13.36 -25.94
C GLU A 6 -11.67 -13.12 -24.49
N LEU A 7 -11.38 -14.06 -23.58
CA LEU A 7 -11.61 -13.89 -22.14
C LEU A 7 -10.69 -12.82 -21.53
N LEU A 8 -9.39 -12.85 -21.86
CA LEU A 8 -8.43 -11.89 -21.33
C LEU A 8 -8.75 -10.46 -21.80
N GLU A 9 -9.06 -10.28 -23.08
CA GLU A 9 -9.42 -8.98 -23.63
C GLU A 9 -10.72 -8.43 -23.01
N ARG A 10 -11.75 -9.27 -22.83
CA ARG A 10 -12.97 -8.87 -22.09
C ARG A 10 -12.64 -8.46 -20.66
N SER A 11 -11.81 -9.24 -19.98
CA SER A 11 -11.39 -8.96 -18.59
C SER A 11 -10.67 -7.61 -18.49
N HIS A 12 -9.78 -7.31 -19.43
CA HIS A 12 -9.08 -6.03 -19.50
C HIS A 12 -10.03 -4.87 -19.73
N ARG A 13 -10.99 -5.00 -20.66
CA ARG A 13 -11.97 -3.95 -20.93
C ARG A 13 -12.90 -3.69 -19.74
N LEU A 14 -13.42 -4.74 -19.13
CA LEU A 14 -14.27 -4.63 -17.94
C LEU A 14 -13.49 -4.02 -16.76
N GLY A 15 -12.27 -4.50 -16.50
CA GLY A 15 -11.41 -4.03 -15.41
C GLY A 15 -10.72 -2.69 -15.65
N ALA A 16 -10.75 -2.14 -16.86
CA ALA A 16 -10.20 -0.81 -17.16
C ALA A 16 -11.09 0.34 -16.65
N ASP A 17 -12.37 0.06 -16.38
CA ASP A 17 -13.33 1.02 -15.82
C ASP A 17 -13.69 0.61 -14.38
N PRO A 18 -13.17 1.32 -13.35
CA PRO A 18 -13.44 1.01 -11.94
C PRO A 18 -14.92 1.05 -11.55
N ARG A 19 -15.78 1.67 -12.37
CA ARG A 19 -17.24 1.65 -12.14
C ARG A 19 -17.86 0.27 -12.41
N ASN A 20 -17.19 -0.57 -13.19
CA ASN A 20 -17.66 -1.91 -13.49
C ASN A 20 -17.26 -2.92 -12.40
N THR A 21 -16.08 -2.75 -11.80
CA THR A 21 -15.55 -3.68 -10.80
C THR A 21 -14.43 -3.04 -9.98
N ASN A 22 -14.34 -3.43 -8.71
CA ASN A 22 -13.29 -2.96 -7.79
C ASN A 22 -11.91 -3.55 -8.14
N PHE A 23 -10.84 -2.88 -7.72
CA PHE A 23 -9.47 -3.40 -7.83
C PHE A 23 -9.32 -4.76 -7.14
N ALA A 24 -8.72 -5.73 -7.83
CA ALA A 24 -8.57 -7.12 -7.35
C ALA A 24 -9.89 -7.88 -7.07
N GLY A 25 -11.05 -7.25 -7.24
CA GLY A 25 -12.39 -7.85 -7.18
C GLY A 25 -12.84 -8.42 -8.53
N GLY A 26 -14.02 -9.02 -8.55
CA GLY A 26 -14.67 -9.60 -9.73
C GLY A 26 -13.99 -10.85 -10.33
N ASN A 27 -14.75 -11.65 -11.06
CA ASN A 27 -14.26 -12.84 -11.76
C ASN A 27 -14.92 -12.92 -13.14
N THR A 28 -14.14 -13.28 -14.15
CA THR A 28 -14.62 -13.55 -15.50
C THR A 28 -14.27 -14.99 -15.84
N SER A 29 -15.12 -15.65 -16.64
CA SER A 29 -14.84 -16.99 -17.13
C SER A 29 -15.30 -17.24 -18.56
N ALA A 30 -14.65 -18.21 -19.19
CA ALA A 30 -15.07 -18.82 -20.44
C ALA A 30 -15.03 -20.35 -20.33
N LYS A 31 -15.93 -21.01 -21.06
CA LYS A 31 -15.97 -22.45 -21.22
C LYS A 31 -15.68 -22.81 -22.68
N GLY A 32 -15.01 -23.93 -22.91
CA GLY A 32 -14.65 -24.39 -24.25
C GLY A 32 -13.96 -25.74 -24.23
N SER A 33 -13.61 -26.26 -25.40
CA SER A 33 -13.01 -27.60 -25.52
C SER A 33 -11.54 -27.52 -25.91
N GLU A 34 -10.71 -28.32 -25.25
CA GLU A 34 -9.33 -28.57 -25.65
C GLU A 34 -9.04 -30.08 -25.59
N PRO A 35 -8.11 -30.61 -26.41
CA PRO A 35 -7.69 -32.00 -26.34
C PRO A 35 -6.94 -32.26 -25.03
N ASP A 36 -7.38 -33.25 -24.26
CA ASP A 36 -6.67 -33.70 -23.06
C ASP A 36 -5.29 -34.25 -23.46
N PRO A 37 -4.18 -33.72 -22.92
CA PRO A 37 -2.83 -34.11 -23.33
C PRO A 37 -2.48 -35.56 -22.97
N VAL A 38 -3.29 -36.21 -22.11
CA VAL A 38 -3.11 -37.61 -21.71
C VAL A 38 -3.92 -38.55 -22.59
N THR A 39 -5.18 -38.24 -22.88
CA THR A 39 -6.08 -39.14 -23.63
C THR A 39 -6.19 -38.80 -25.11
N GLY A 40 -5.93 -37.55 -25.50
CA GLY A 40 -6.16 -37.03 -26.85
C GLY A 40 -7.64 -36.78 -27.18
N GLU A 41 -8.54 -36.98 -26.22
CA GLU A 41 -9.97 -36.70 -26.37
C GLU A 41 -10.28 -35.24 -26.03
N ASP A 42 -11.22 -34.63 -26.73
CA ASP A 42 -11.70 -33.28 -26.39
C ASP A 42 -12.40 -33.30 -25.02
N VAL A 43 -11.95 -32.43 -24.12
CA VAL A 43 -12.54 -32.22 -22.80
C VAL A 43 -13.05 -30.80 -22.67
N GLU A 44 -14.20 -30.62 -22.03
CA GLU A 44 -14.70 -29.30 -21.68
C GLU A 44 -13.93 -28.73 -20.49
N LEU A 45 -13.38 -27.54 -20.68
CA LEU A 45 -12.62 -26.79 -19.69
C LEU A 45 -13.36 -25.50 -19.31
N LEU A 46 -13.13 -25.09 -18.06
CA LEU A 46 -13.47 -23.78 -17.52
C LEU A 46 -12.16 -23.02 -17.29
N TRP A 47 -11.99 -21.89 -17.97
CA TRP A 47 -11.00 -20.88 -17.62
C TRP A 47 -11.68 -19.78 -16.82
N VAL A 48 -11.24 -19.56 -15.60
CA VAL A 48 -11.79 -18.53 -14.71
C VAL A 48 -10.66 -17.75 -14.05
N LYS A 49 -10.85 -16.44 -13.83
CA LYS A 49 -9.90 -15.65 -13.02
C LYS A 49 -9.70 -16.34 -11.66
N GLY A 50 -8.47 -16.73 -11.35
CA GLY A 50 -8.14 -17.33 -10.06
C GLY A 50 -8.07 -16.30 -8.92
N SER A 51 -7.78 -16.78 -7.71
CA SER A 51 -7.71 -15.94 -6.51
C SER A 51 -6.59 -14.88 -6.60
N GLY A 52 -6.91 -13.63 -6.23
CA GLY A 52 -5.93 -12.56 -5.97
C GLY A 52 -5.42 -11.75 -7.17
N GLY A 53 -5.93 -12.02 -8.39
CA GLY A 53 -5.59 -11.24 -9.59
C GLY A 53 -6.58 -10.10 -9.87
N ASP A 54 -6.11 -9.06 -10.57
CA ASP A 54 -6.92 -7.93 -11.05
C ASP A 54 -7.37 -8.17 -12.50
N LEU A 55 -8.65 -7.87 -12.80
CA LEU A 55 -9.22 -8.10 -14.13
C LEU A 55 -8.54 -7.24 -15.21
N GLY A 56 -8.23 -5.96 -14.90
CA GLY A 56 -7.63 -5.01 -15.84
C GLY A 56 -6.23 -5.41 -16.31
N THR A 57 -5.54 -6.25 -15.53
CA THR A 57 -4.15 -6.67 -15.78
C THR A 57 -3.98 -8.20 -15.85
N LEU A 58 -5.09 -8.94 -15.97
CA LEU A 58 -5.11 -10.40 -15.94
C LEU A 58 -4.23 -11.00 -17.04
N LYS A 59 -3.46 -12.03 -16.70
CA LYS A 59 -2.66 -12.83 -17.64
C LYS A 59 -3.17 -14.26 -17.66
N ALA A 60 -2.83 -15.03 -18.70
CA ALA A 60 -3.19 -16.45 -18.79
C ALA A 60 -2.73 -17.26 -17.55
N SER A 61 -1.56 -16.95 -16.98
CA SER A 61 -1.07 -17.58 -15.74
C SER A 61 -1.93 -17.28 -14.50
N GLY A 62 -2.78 -16.26 -14.56
CA GLY A 62 -3.75 -15.89 -13.52
C GLY A 62 -5.11 -16.59 -13.64
N LEU A 63 -5.31 -17.43 -14.66
CA LEU A 63 -6.53 -18.22 -14.83
C LEU A 63 -6.40 -19.56 -14.10
N ALA A 64 -7.42 -19.95 -13.34
CA ALA A 64 -7.59 -21.34 -12.92
C ALA A 64 -8.25 -22.12 -14.07
N VAL A 65 -7.72 -23.31 -14.39
CA VAL A 65 -8.22 -24.16 -15.47
C VAL A 65 -8.77 -25.46 -14.88
N LEU A 66 -10.06 -25.69 -15.04
CA LEU A 66 -10.77 -26.81 -14.44
C LEU A 66 -11.50 -27.63 -15.49
N ARG A 67 -11.50 -28.95 -15.33
CA ARG A 67 -12.37 -29.86 -16.08
C ARG A 67 -13.82 -29.68 -15.64
N LEU A 68 -14.67 -29.29 -16.59
CA LEU A 68 -16.05 -28.89 -16.30
C LEU A 68 -16.91 -30.07 -15.85
N ASP A 69 -16.69 -31.25 -16.43
CA ASP A 69 -17.38 -32.49 -16.05
C ASP A 69 -17.10 -32.85 -14.58
N ARG A 70 -15.84 -32.72 -14.14
CA ARG A 70 -15.44 -32.96 -12.74
C ARG A 70 -16.02 -31.93 -11.79
N LEU A 71 -15.94 -30.65 -12.14
CA LEU A 71 -16.53 -29.57 -11.34
C LEU A 71 -18.03 -29.80 -11.15
N ARG A 72 -18.76 -30.14 -12.23
CA ARG A 72 -20.20 -30.42 -12.14
C ARG A 72 -20.51 -31.70 -11.37
N ALA A 73 -19.63 -32.71 -11.41
CA ALA A 73 -19.78 -33.92 -10.60
C ALA A 73 -19.71 -33.64 -9.10
N LEU A 74 -19.08 -32.53 -8.67
CA LEU A 74 -19.06 -32.11 -7.27
C LEU A 74 -20.45 -31.91 -6.67
N LYS A 75 -21.48 -31.64 -7.50
CA LYS A 75 -22.89 -31.59 -7.04
C LYS A 75 -23.31 -32.87 -6.29
N GLY A 76 -22.81 -34.03 -6.71
CA GLY A 76 -23.17 -35.32 -6.13
C GLY A 76 -22.49 -35.63 -4.79
N VAL A 77 -21.45 -34.87 -4.43
CA VAL A 77 -20.70 -35.05 -3.17
C VAL A 77 -20.73 -33.81 -2.28
N TYR A 78 -21.47 -32.76 -2.68
CA TYR A 78 -21.60 -31.54 -1.91
C TYR A 78 -22.29 -31.82 -0.55
N PRO A 79 -21.62 -31.57 0.59
CA PRO A 79 -22.12 -31.98 1.90
C PRO A 79 -23.17 -31.02 2.50
N GLY A 80 -23.48 -29.91 1.82
CA GLY A 80 -24.39 -28.87 2.30
C GLY A 80 -23.67 -27.67 2.92
N VAL A 81 -24.44 -26.62 3.24
CA VAL A 81 -23.94 -25.29 3.64
C VAL A 81 -23.06 -25.33 4.89
N GLU A 82 -23.39 -26.18 5.86
CA GLU A 82 -22.63 -26.32 7.12
C GLU A 82 -21.20 -26.84 6.92
N ARG A 83 -20.94 -27.51 5.81
CA ARG A 83 -19.63 -28.10 5.46
C ARG A 83 -19.11 -27.59 4.12
N GLU A 84 -19.56 -26.40 3.73
CA GLU A 84 -19.24 -25.81 2.43
C GLU A 84 -17.75 -25.53 2.22
N ASP A 85 -17.02 -25.24 3.30
CA ASP A 85 -15.57 -24.97 3.25
C ASP A 85 -14.75 -26.19 2.75
N GLU A 86 -15.29 -27.42 2.84
CA GLU A 86 -14.68 -28.63 2.25
C GLU A 86 -14.60 -28.57 0.71
N MET A 87 -15.47 -27.79 0.07
CA MET A 87 -15.52 -27.69 -1.39
C MET A 87 -14.31 -27.02 -2.00
N VAL A 88 -13.56 -26.25 -1.22
CA VAL A 88 -12.37 -25.56 -1.71
C VAL A 88 -11.28 -26.57 -2.05
N ALA A 89 -11.02 -27.51 -1.14
CA ALA A 89 -10.09 -28.61 -1.41
C ALA A 89 -10.60 -29.52 -2.54
N ALA A 90 -11.93 -29.63 -2.70
CA ALA A 90 -12.52 -30.41 -3.78
C ALA A 90 -12.19 -29.85 -5.18
N PHE A 91 -12.01 -28.54 -5.33
CA PHE A 91 -11.61 -27.94 -6.61
C PHE A 91 -10.23 -28.37 -7.08
N ASP A 92 -9.31 -28.73 -6.18
CA ASP A 92 -7.97 -29.21 -6.56
C ASP A 92 -8.04 -30.51 -7.38
N TYR A 93 -9.08 -31.32 -7.20
CA TYR A 93 -9.32 -32.55 -7.97
C TYR A 93 -9.95 -32.29 -9.36
N CYS A 94 -10.36 -31.06 -9.61
CA CYS A 94 -10.97 -30.63 -10.87
C CYS A 94 -9.96 -29.92 -11.78
N LEU A 95 -8.76 -29.56 -11.30
CA LEU A 95 -7.74 -28.86 -12.08
C LEU A 95 -7.28 -29.66 -13.31
N HIS A 96 -7.01 -28.95 -14.40
CA HIS A 96 -6.47 -29.51 -15.64
C HIS A 96 -5.13 -28.86 -16.00
N GLY A 97 -4.11 -29.69 -16.29
CA GLY A 97 -2.77 -29.22 -16.66
C GLY A 97 -1.87 -28.85 -15.47
N LYS A 98 -0.69 -28.28 -15.79
CA LYS A 98 0.30 -27.80 -14.81
C LYS A 98 0.37 -26.28 -14.88
N GLY A 99 -0.32 -25.61 -13.97
CA GLY A 99 -0.23 -24.16 -13.80
C GLY A 99 -1.50 -23.42 -14.22
N GLY A 100 -1.74 -22.34 -13.50
CA GLY A 100 -3.00 -21.61 -13.47
C GLY A 100 -3.27 -21.28 -12.01
N ALA A 101 -3.65 -20.05 -11.70
CA ALA A 101 -3.87 -19.62 -10.32
C ALA A 101 -4.82 -20.57 -9.56
N ALA A 102 -4.75 -20.58 -8.23
CA ALA A 102 -5.69 -21.36 -7.44
C ALA A 102 -7.14 -20.91 -7.74
N PRO A 103 -8.11 -21.84 -7.86
CA PRO A 103 -9.51 -21.51 -8.02
C PRO A 103 -9.98 -20.56 -6.91
N SER A 104 -10.79 -19.56 -7.27
CA SER A 104 -11.46 -18.70 -6.29
C SER A 104 -12.68 -19.39 -5.72
N ILE A 105 -13.20 -18.89 -4.60
CA ILE A 105 -14.43 -19.43 -4.02
C ILE A 105 -15.64 -19.27 -4.97
N ASP A 106 -15.64 -18.20 -5.77
CA ASP A 106 -16.67 -17.95 -6.79
C ASP A 106 -16.59 -18.90 -7.99
N THR A 107 -15.57 -19.76 -8.11
CA THR A 107 -15.43 -20.69 -9.24
C THR A 107 -16.67 -21.58 -9.42
N ALA A 108 -17.40 -21.89 -8.34
CA ALA A 108 -18.66 -22.62 -8.42
C ALA A 108 -19.70 -21.95 -9.34
N MET A 109 -19.94 -20.64 -9.20
CA MET A 109 -20.95 -19.97 -10.03
C MET A 109 -20.55 -19.97 -11.51
N HIS A 110 -19.26 -19.82 -11.79
CA HIS A 110 -18.73 -19.86 -13.15
C HIS A 110 -18.83 -21.23 -13.81
N GLY A 111 -18.75 -22.33 -13.04
CA GLY A 111 -18.82 -23.69 -13.58
C GLY A 111 -20.23 -24.31 -13.58
N LEU A 112 -21.06 -23.98 -12.59
CA LEU A 112 -22.39 -24.58 -12.41
C LEU A 112 -23.47 -23.89 -13.26
N VAL A 113 -23.32 -22.60 -13.55
CA VAL A 113 -24.20 -21.86 -14.46
C VAL A 113 -23.96 -22.33 -15.90
N GLU A 114 -24.99 -22.88 -16.53
CA GLU A 114 -24.94 -23.43 -17.90
C GLU A 114 -24.97 -22.32 -18.98
N ALA A 115 -23.88 -21.57 -19.08
CA ALA A 115 -23.63 -20.57 -20.12
C ALA A 115 -22.16 -20.64 -20.58
N GLY A 116 -21.88 -20.27 -21.83
CA GLY A 116 -20.50 -20.29 -22.38
C GLY A 116 -19.56 -19.34 -21.63
N HIS A 117 -20.08 -18.20 -21.19
CA HIS A 117 -19.36 -17.19 -20.43
C HIS A 117 -20.18 -16.71 -19.24
N VAL A 118 -19.48 -16.39 -18.16
CA VAL A 118 -20.06 -15.87 -16.92
C VAL A 118 -19.11 -14.80 -16.38
N ASP A 119 -19.66 -13.65 -16.02
CA ASP A 119 -18.97 -12.56 -15.35
C ASP A 119 -19.63 -12.32 -13.99
N HIS A 120 -18.82 -12.17 -12.96
CA HIS A 120 -19.21 -11.72 -11.64
C HIS A 120 -18.44 -10.43 -11.35
N LEU A 121 -19.15 -9.34 -11.11
CA LEU A 121 -18.56 -8.00 -11.03
C LEU A 121 -19.09 -7.26 -9.79
N HIS A 122 -18.33 -6.26 -9.36
CA HIS A 122 -18.61 -5.44 -8.18
C HIS A 122 -18.81 -3.95 -8.52
N PRO A 123 -19.78 -3.58 -9.37
CA PRO A 123 -20.04 -2.19 -9.72
C PRO A 123 -20.73 -1.45 -8.58
N ASP A 124 -20.31 -0.21 -8.26
CA ASP A 124 -20.90 0.59 -7.18
C ASP A 124 -22.45 0.67 -7.28
N ALA A 125 -22.99 0.89 -8.48
CA ALA A 125 -24.43 0.97 -8.71
C ALA A 125 -25.18 -0.35 -8.47
N GLY A 126 -24.56 -1.49 -8.84
CA GLY A 126 -25.15 -2.81 -8.60
C GLY A 126 -25.13 -3.17 -7.12
N ILE A 127 -24.04 -2.85 -6.42
CA ILE A 127 -23.93 -3.08 -4.97
C ILE A 127 -24.87 -2.15 -4.20
N ALA A 128 -25.07 -0.90 -4.65
CA ALA A 128 -26.05 0.02 -4.07
C ALA A 128 -27.47 -0.59 -4.06
N ILE A 129 -27.90 -1.20 -5.16
CA ILE A 129 -29.18 -1.94 -5.21
C ILE A 129 -29.11 -3.19 -4.30
N ALA A 130 -28.00 -3.92 -4.33
CA ALA A 130 -27.80 -5.12 -3.52
C ALA A 130 -27.81 -4.86 -2.01
N THR A 131 -27.47 -3.65 -1.58
CA THR A 131 -27.38 -3.23 -0.17
C THR A 131 -28.46 -2.23 0.21
N ALA A 132 -29.47 -2.02 -0.64
CA ALA A 132 -30.67 -1.28 -0.29
C ALA A 132 -31.61 -2.18 0.53
N ALA A 133 -32.29 -1.62 1.53
CA ALA A 133 -33.23 -2.34 2.39
C ALA A 133 -34.36 -3.06 1.60
N ASP A 134 -34.72 -2.53 0.44
CA ASP A 134 -35.73 -3.03 -0.51
C ASP A 134 -35.10 -3.52 -1.83
N GLY A 135 -33.84 -3.99 -1.80
CA GLY A 135 -33.07 -4.37 -2.99
C GLY A 135 -33.75 -5.38 -3.93
N GLU A 136 -34.52 -6.33 -3.40
CA GLU A 136 -35.30 -7.26 -4.22
C GLU A 136 -36.39 -6.53 -5.04
N GLU A 137 -37.13 -5.63 -4.38
CA GLU A 137 -38.18 -4.86 -5.05
C GLU A 137 -37.57 -3.90 -6.07
N LEU A 138 -36.49 -3.22 -5.71
CA LEU A 138 -35.75 -2.34 -6.63
C LEU A 138 -35.24 -3.11 -7.84
N THR A 139 -34.67 -4.30 -7.66
CA THR A 139 -34.21 -5.13 -8.78
C THR A 139 -35.35 -5.43 -9.75
N ARG A 140 -36.51 -5.86 -9.24
CA ARG A 140 -37.70 -6.10 -10.06
C ARG A 140 -38.19 -4.84 -10.76
N ARG A 141 -38.16 -3.69 -10.08
CA ARG A 141 -38.60 -2.40 -10.62
C ARG A 141 -37.70 -1.90 -11.74
N ILE A 142 -36.38 -2.06 -11.59
CA ILE A 142 -35.37 -1.55 -12.53
C ILE A 142 -35.28 -2.46 -13.76
N PHE A 143 -35.30 -3.77 -13.57
CA PHE A 143 -34.96 -4.73 -14.63
C PHE A 143 -36.12 -5.62 -15.09
N GLY A 144 -37.25 -5.60 -14.39
CA GLY A 144 -38.33 -6.57 -14.61
C GLY A 144 -37.82 -8.00 -14.42
N ASP A 145 -38.13 -8.87 -15.38
CA ASP A 145 -37.71 -10.27 -15.37
C ASP A 145 -36.37 -10.52 -16.09
N ARG A 146 -35.69 -9.45 -16.58
CA ARG A 146 -34.39 -9.58 -17.28
C ARG A 146 -33.23 -9.82 -16.31
N VAL A 147 -33.30 -9.29 -15.09
CA VAL A 147 -32.28 -9.46 -14.05
C VAL A 147 -32.98 -9.89 -12.77
N VAL A 148 -32.57 -11.01 -12.20
CA VAL A 148 -33.24 -11.63 -11.05
C VAL A 148 -32.51 -11.30 -9.75
N TRP A 149 -33.23 -11.24 -8.64
CA TRP A 149 -32.63 -11.09 -7.30
C TRP A 149 -32.21 -12.45 -6.73
N VAL A 150 -31.02 -12.50 -6.14
CA VAL A 150 -30.58 -13.60 -5.29
C VAL A 150 -30.43 -13.07 -3.86
N PRO A 151 -31.15 -13.62 -2.87
CA PRO A 151 -30.94 -13.27 -1.48
C PRO A 151 -29.48 -13.47 -1.05
N TRP A 152 -29.03 -12.75 -0.02
CA TRP A 152 -27.69 -12.91 0.52
C TRP A 152 -27.37 -14.38 0.78
N ARG A 153 -26.25 -14.83 0.21
CA ARG A 153 -25.63 -16.12 0.42
C ARG A 153 -24.13 -15.91 0.48
N ARG A 154 -23.48 -16.51 1.47
CA ARG A 154 -22.01 -16.57 1.54
C ARG A 154 -21.45 -17.07 0.20
N PRO A 155 -20.41 -16.42 -0.37
CA PRO A 155 -19.77 -16.90 -1.59
C PRO A 155 -19.27 -18.35 -1.44
N GLY A 156 -19.58 -19.20 -2.43
CA GLY A 156 -19.22 -20.61 -2.40
C GLY A 156 -20.06 -21.50 -3.31
N PHE A 157 -20.00 -22.81 -3.06
CA PHE A 157 -20.66 -23.82 -3.87
C PHE A 157 -22.19 -23.73 -3.83
N GLN A 158 -22.77 -23.39 -2.67
CA GLN A 158 -24.23 -23.23 -2.58
C GLN A 158 -24.71 -22.04 -3.41
N LEU A 159 -24.00 -20.92 -3.38
CA LEU A 159 -24.34 -19.76 -4.20
C LEU A 159 -24.32 -20.13 -5.70
N GLY A 160 -23.34 -20.93 -6.13
CA GLY A 160 -23.29 -21.41 -7.51
C GLY A 160 -24.47 -22.31 -7.89
N LEU A 161 -24.97 -23.15 -6.95
CA LEU A 161 -26.20 -23.93 -7.14
C LEU A 161 -27.44 -23.04 -7.22
N ASP A 162 -27.55 -22.05 -6.34
CA ASP A 162 -28.68 -21.12 -6.28
C ASP A 162 -28.79 -20.32 -7.59
N ILE A 163 -27.67 -19.77 -8.10
CA ILE A 163 -27.65 -19.01 -9.37
C ILE A 163 -27.97 -19.93 -10.56
N ALA A 164 -27.45 -21.16 -10.58
CA ALA A 164 -27.75 -22.11 -11.64
C ALA A 164 -29.25 -22.43 -11.71
N ALA A 165 -29.88 -22.71 -10.56
CA ALA A 165 -31.32 -22.94 -10.47
C ALA A 165 -32.14 -21.73 -10.92
N ILE A 166 -31.69 -20.50 -10.59
CA ILE A 166 -32.35 -19.27 -11.02
C ILE A 166 -32.28 -19.10 -12.53
N LYS A 167 -31.12 -19.35 -13.14
CA LYS A 167 -30.99 -19.30 -14.60
C LYS A 167 -31.90 -20.33 -15.29
N ASP A 168 -31.98 -21.54 -14.76
CA ASP A 168 -32.81 -22.60 -15.33
C ASP A 168 -34.30 -22.27 -15.24
N ALA A 169 -34.73 -21.66 -14.12
CA ALA A 169 -36.09 -21.22 -13.92
C ALA A 169 -36.46 -19.95 -14.71
N ASN A 170 -35.46 -19.16 -15.12
CA ASN A 170 -35.64 -17.89 -15.83
C ASN A 170 -34.79 -17.82 -17.11
N PRO A 171 -35.14 -18.55 -18.18
CA PRO A 171 -34.36 -18.58 -19.42
C PRO A 171 -34.19 -17.22 -20.11
N GLN A 172 -35.11 -16.28 -19.83
CA GLN A 172 -35.06 -14.90 -20.33
C GLN A 172 -34.03 -14.02 -19.59
N ALA A 173 -33.58 -14.43 -18.41
CA ALA A 173 -32.69 -13.63 -17.59
C ALA A 173 -31.28 -13.58 -18.20
N ILE A 174 -30.68 -12.40 -18.15
CA ILE A 174 -29.31 -12.14 -18.62
C ILE A 174 -28.29 -12.14 -17.48
N GLY A 175 -28.77 -12.09 -16.24
CA GLY A 175 -27.95 -11.97 -15.05
C GLY A 175 -28.79 -11.92 -13.77
N CYS A 176 -28.12 -11.66 -12.65
CA CYS A 176 -28.75 -11.44 -11.36
C CYS A 176 -28.01 -10.38 -10.51
N ILE A 177 -28.76 -9.76 -9.59
CA ILE A 177 -28.21 -8.99 -8.47
C ILE A 177 -28.09 -9.92 -7.28
N LEU A 178 -26.90 -9.99 -6.69
CA LEU A 178 -26.60 -10.76 -5.49
C LEU A 178 -26.72 -9.84 -4.28
N GLY A 179 -27.79 -9.97 -3.50
CA GLY A 179 -28.03 -9.14 -2.31
C GLY A 179 -26.83 -9.15 -1.38
N GLY A 180 -26.33 -7.98 -0.99
CA GLY A 180 -25.13 -7.80 -0.16
C GLY A 180 -23.78 -8.05 -0.84
N HIS A 181 -23.73 -8.28 -2.16
CA HIS A 181 -22.48 -8.67 -2.83
C HIS A 181 -22.16 -7.89 -4.11
N GLY A 182 -22.89 -8.12 -5.20
CA GLY A 182 -22.52 -7.62 -6.53
C GLY A 182 -23.48 -8.12 -7.62
N ILE A 183 -23.01 -8.20 -8.86
CA ILE A 183 -23.82 -8.71 -9.98
C ILE A 183 -23.19 -9.94 -10.61
N THR A 184 -24.00 -10.77 -11.25
CA THR A 184 -23.55 -11.82 -12.16
C THR A 184 -24.26 -11.68 -13.48
N ALA A 185 -23.54 -11.81 -14.59
CA ALA A 185 -24.08 -11.83 -15.94
C ALA A 185 -23.59 -13.07 -16.69
N TRP A 186 -24.34 -13.51 -17.69
CA TRP A 186 -23.97 -14.66 -18.50
C TRP A 186 -24.32 -14.48 -19.98
N GLY A 187 -23.52 -15.08 -20.86
CA GLY A 187 -23.70 -15.03 -22.31
C GLY A 187 -23.20 -16.29 -23.02
N ALA A 188 -23.62 -16.48 -24.26
CA ALA A 188 -23.14 -17.56 -25.11
C ALA A 188 -21.74 -17.28 -25.68
N THR A 189 -21.40 -16.00 -25.90
CA THR A 189 -20.09 -15.55 -26.40
C THR A 189 -19.44 -14.53 -25.46
N SER A 190 -18.15 -14.24 -25.68
CA SER A 190 -17.44 -13.27 -24.85
C SER A 190 -18.06 -11.87 -24.95
N GLU A 191 -18.34 -11.43 -26.17
CA GLU A 191 -18.97 -10.15 -26.49
C GLU A 191 -20.38 -10.02 -25.91
N GLU A 192 -21.19 -11.08 -25.99
CA GLU A 192 -22.55 -11.06 -25.43
C GLU A 192 -22.53 -10.94 -23.90
N CYS A 193 -21.63 -11.65 -23.22
CA CYS A 193 -21.48 -11.59 -21.77
C CYS A 193 -21.02 -10.20 -21.30
N GLU A 194 -20.08 -9.59 -22.03
CA GLU A 194 -19.63 -8.21 -21.78
C GLU A 194 -20.78 -7.22 -21.94
N SER A 195 -21.50 -7.30 -23.07
CA SER A 195 -22.64 -6.44 -23.39
C SER A 195 -23.74 -6.53 -22.32
N ARG A 196 -24.10 -7.74 -21.88
CA ARG A 196 -25.08 -7.97 -20.81
C ARG A 196 -24.60 -7.45 -19.46
N SER A 197 -23.32 -7.64 -19.12
CA SER A 197 -22.74 -7.07 -17.90
C SER A 197 -22.89 -5.55 -17.89
N LEU A 198 -22.52 -4.90 -18.98
CA LEU A 198 -22.65 -3.46 -19.13
C LEU A 198 -24.11 -3.01 -19.16
N GLU A 199 -25.03 -3.77 -19.77
CA GLU A 199 -26.47 -3.48 -19.72
C GLU A 199 -26.96 -3.39 -18.27
N ILE A 200 -26.62 -4.38 -17.43
CA ILE A 200 -27.01 -4.40 -16.01
C ILE A 200 -26.43 -3.18 -15.28
N ILE A 201 -25.13 -2.93 -15.44
CA ILE A 201 -24.41 -1.83 -14.78
C ILE A 201 -25.00 -0.48 -15.19
N ARG A 202 -25.08 -0.20 -16.49
CA ARG A 202 -25.51 1.11 -16.99
C ARG A 202 -26.98 1.38 -16.68
N THR A 203 -27.83 0.35 -16.67
CA THR A 203 -29.24 0.50 -16.28
C THR A 203 -29.37 0.85 -14.79
N ALA A 204 -28.58 0.22 -13.91
CA ALA A 204 -28.52 0.58 -12.50
C ALA A 204 -28.03 2.03 -12.31
N GLU A 205 -26.93 2.41 -12.98
CA GLU A 205 -26.39 3.77 -12.93
C GLU A 205 -27.42 4.82 -13.37
N ALA A 206 -28.10 4.58 -14.51
CA ALA A 206 -29.12 5.47 -15.03
C ALA A 206 -30.29 5.61 -14.05
N TYR A 207 -30.75 4.50 -13.46
CA TYR A 207 -31.84 4.54 -12.49
C TYR A 207 -31.49 5.36 -11.26
N LEU A 208 -30.31 5.13 -10.66
CA LEU A 208 -29.84 5.89 -9.49
C LEU A 208 -29.69 7.38 -9.79
N ALA A 209 -29.23 7.74 -10.99
CA ALA A 209 -29.07 9.12 -11.42
C ALA A 209 -30.43 9.82 -11.65
N GLU A 210 -31.42 9.12 -12.21
CA GLU A 210 -32.73 9.70 -12.54
C GLU A 210 -33.68 9.75 -11.33
N HIS A 211 -33.61 8.76 -10.44
CA HIS A 211 -34.57 8.56 -9.34
C HIS A 211 -33.98 8.84 -7.95
N GLY A 212 -32.69 9.11 -7.85
CA GLY A 212 -32.03 9.41 -6.58
C GLY A 212 -32.53 10.70 -5.95
N ARG A 213 -32.83 10.67 -4.66
CA ARG A 213 -33.15 11.87 -3.87
C ARG A 213 -31.90 12.76 -3.72
N PRO A 214 -32.07 14.10 -3.65
CA PRO A 214 -30.96 15.00 -3.33
C PRO A 214 -30.41 14.70 -1.94
N ASP A 215 -29.13 15.00 -1.73
CA ASP A 215 -28.44 14.92 -0.44
C ASP A 215 -28.58 13.55 0.25
N PRO A 216 -28.11 12.44 -0.37
CA PRO A 216 -28.24 11.09 0.17
C PRO A 216 -27.55 10.89 1.53
N PHE A 217 -26.60 11.76 1.88
CA PHE A 217 -25.93 11.75 3.19
C PHE A 217 -26.51 12.77 4.18
N GLY A 218 -27.65 13.37 3.87
CA GLY A 218 -28.26 14.43 4.65
C GLY A 218 -27.58 15.78 4.46
N SER A 219 -27.94 16.75 5.29
CA SER A 219 -27.40 18.10 5.21
C SER A 219 -25.91 18.16 5.53
N VAL A 220 -25.18 19.05 4.87
CA VAL A 220 -23.81 19.42 5.22
C VAL A 220 -23.78 19.98 6.66
N VAL A 221 -22.98 19.37 7.53
CA VAL A 221 -22.76 19.78 8.93
C VAL A 221 -21.44 20.50 9.14
N TYR A 222 -20.46 20.29 8.25
CA TYR A 222 -19.16 20.95 8.29
C TYR A 222 -18.73 21.37 6.89
N ASP A 223 -18.08 22.54 6.77
CA ASP A 223 -17.41 22.91 5.54
C ASP A 223 -16.10 22.14 5.37
N THR A 224 -15.75 21.84 4.12
CA THR A 224 -14.44 21.27 3.79
C THR A 224 -13.36 22.34 3.97
N LEU A 225 -12.26 22.01 4.65
CA LEU A 225 -11.14 22.94 4.77
C LEU A 225 -10.51 23.19 3.39
N ALA A 226 -9.99 24.41 3.19
CA ALA A 226 -9.22 24.73 2.00
C ALA A 226 -8.04 23.75 1.83
N GLU A 227 -7.69 23.40 0.59
CA GLU A 227 -6.73 22.34 0.30
C GLU A 227 -5.39 22.47 1.06
N ALA A 228 -4.82 23.67 1.09
CA ALA A 228 -3.56 23.91 1.80
C ALA A 228 -3.67 23.69 3.33
N GLU A 229 -4.77 24.14 3.94
CA GLU A 229 -5.04 23.97 5.36
C GLU A 229 -5.32 22.50 5.70
N ARG A 230 -6.11 21.86 4.84
CA ARG A 230 -6.44 20.45 4.92
C ARG A 230 -5.20 19.56 4.86
N HIS A 231 -4.29 19.78 3.90
CA HIS A 231 -3.05 19.02 3.78
C HIS A 231 -2.09 19.29 4.93
N ALA A 232 -2.04 20.53 5.44
CA ALA A 232 -1.26 20.85 6.63
C ALA A 232 -1.80 20.10 7.87
N ARG A 233 -3.13 20.09 8.05
CA ARG A 233 -3.80 19.38 9.15
C ARG A 233 -3.65 17.87 9.02
N ALA A 234 -3.80 17.33 7.81
CA ALA A 234 -3.55 15.93 7.51
C ALA A 234 -2.12 15.54 7.88
N ALA A 235 -1.11 16.31 7.45
CA ALA A 235 0.27 16.01 7.77
C ALA A 235 0.62 16.11 9.27
N ALA A 236 -0.10 16.94 10.04
CA ALA A 236 0.06 17.01 11.48
C ALA A 236 -0.57 15.80 12.20
N LEU A 237 -1.74 15.34 11.74
CA LEU A 237 -2.47 14.23 12.36
C LEU A 237 -1.96 12.86 11.93
N PHE A 238 -1.49 12.70 10.69
CA PHE A 238 -1.17 11.40 10.11
C PHE A 238 -0.12 10.60 10.91
N PRO A 239 0.98 11.20 11.41
CA PRO A 239 1.95 10.49 12.25
C PRO A 239 1.29 9.87 13.48
N VAL A 240 0.41 10.62 14.16
CA VAL A 240 -0.34 10.15 15.33
C VAL A 240 -1.30 9.03 14.93
N ILE A 241 -2.12 9.22 13.88
CA ILE A 241 -3.10 8.23 13.42
C ILE A 241 -2.38 6.93 13.02
N ARG A 242 -1.25 7.02 12.31
CA ARG A 242 -0.43 5.86 11.94
C ARG A 242 0.12 5.14 13.16
N GLY A 243 0.57 5.88 14.17
CA GLY A 243 1.02 5.33 15.45
C GLY A 243 -0.08 4.50 16.12
N LEU A 244 -1.30 5.05 16.20
CA LEU A 244 -2.48 4.35 16.73
C LEU A 244 -2.82 3.11 15.91
N ALA A 245 -2.84 3.23 14.57
CA ALA A 245 -3.08 2.13 13.63
C ALA A 245 -1.93 1.10 13.56
N SER A 246 -0.87 1.29 14.36
CA SER A 246 0.32 0.45 14.42
C SER A 246 0.57 -0.15 15.82
N THR A 247 -0.45 -0.17 16.68
CA THR A 247 -0.34 -0.64 18.07
C THR A 247 -0.04 -2.15 18.13
N ASP A 248 -0.79 -2.96 17.37
CA ASP A 248 -0.58 -4.41 17.33
C ASP A 248 0.52 -4.80 16.33
N VAL A 249 0.46 -4.21 15.12
CA VAL A 249 1.39 -4.48 14.02
C VAL A 249 1.67 -3.19 13.27
N ARG A 250 2.94 -2.91 12.97
CA ARG A 250 3.31 -1.72 12.19
C ARG A 250 2.62 -1.71 10.83
N THR A 251 2.14 -0.55 10.41
CA THR A 251 1.57 -0.34 9.08
C THR A 251 2.17 0.88 8.38
N VAL A 252 1.89 1.03 7.09
CA VAL A 252 2.09 2.27 6.32
C VAL A 252 0.75 2.85 5.91
N GLY A 253 0.73 4.16 5.68
CA GLY A 253 -0.49 4.92 5.45
C GLY A 253 -0.70 5.35 3.99
N HIS A 254 -1.96 5.57 3.64
CA HIS A 254 -2.38 6.36 2.49
C HIS A 254 -3.39 7.42 2.94
N TYR A 255 -3.26 8.63 2.38
CA TYR A 255 -4.17 9.74 2.63
C TYR A 255 -4.87 10.09 1.32
N THR A 256 -6.17 10.33 1.40
CA THR A 256 -6.97 10.78 0.27
C THR A 256 -8.03 11.77 0.73
N ASP A 257 -8.27 12.76 -0.10
CA ASP A 257 -9.25 13.83 0.07
C ASP A 257 -10.07 14.02 -1.20
N THR A 258 -10.42 12.91 -1.86
CA THR A 258 -11.28 12.98 -3.04
C THR A 258 -12.63 13.63 -2.71
N PRO A 259 -13.31 14.23 -3.70
CA PRO A 259 -14.60 14.86 -3.48
C PRO A 259 -15.64 13.93 -2.82
N GLU A 260 -15.62 12.64 -3.15
CA GLU A 260 -16.54 11.65 -2.59
C GLU A 260 -16.33 11.49 -1.08
N VAL A 261 -15.07 11.43 -0.63
CA VAL A 261 -14.70 11.33 0.78
C VAL A 261 -15.05 12.61 1.52
N LEU A 262 -14.67 13.76 0.96
CA LEU A 262 -14.91 15.05 1.58
C LEU A 262 -16.39 15.34 1.73
N ASP A 263 -17.20 15.05 0.72
CA ASP A 263 -18.65 15.16 0.79
C ASP A 263 -19.22 14.24 1.87
N PHE A 264 -18.81 12.98 1.91
CA PHE A 264 -19.26 12.03 2.92
C PHE A 264 -18.98 12.51 4.35
N VAL A 265 -17.72 12.79 4.69
CA VAL A 265 -17.33 13.17 6.07
C VAL A 265 -17.84 14.55 6.50
N SER A 266 -18.44 15.31 5.59
CA SER A 266 -19.00 16.63 5.83
C SER A 266 -20.52 16.61 6.07
N CYS A 267 -21.20 15.48 5.85
CA CYS A 267 -22.65 15.37 5.92
C CYS A 267 -23.17 14.71 7.21
N ALA A 268 -24.43 14.99 7.58
CA ALA A 268 -25.03 14.59 8.86
C ALA A 268 -25.09 13.07 9.08
N GLU A 269 -25.26 12.28 8.02
CA GLU A 269 -25.46 10.82 8.14
C GLU A 269 -24.15 10.03 8.20
N HIS A 270 -22.99 10.67 7.99
CA HIS A 270 -21.70 9.97 7.96
C HIS A 270 -21.40 9.15 9.21
N PRO A 271 -21.73 9.56 10.46
CA PRO A 271 -21.44 8.74 11.64
C PRO A 271 -22.25 7.45 11.66
N ARG A 272 -23.54 7.52 11.28
CA ARG A 272 -24.42 6.33 11.19
C ARG A 272 -23.92 5.39 10.10
N LEU A 273 -23.65 5.93 8.90
CA LEU A 273 -23.23 5.13 7.75
C LEU A 273 -21.84 4.52 7.96
N ALA A 274 -20.90 5.25 8.56
CA ALA A 274 -19.60 4.74 8.94
C ALA A 274 -19.73 3.58 9.96
N ALA A 275 -20.59 3.71 10.98
CA ALA A 275 -20.82 2.64 11.95
C ALA A 275 -21.43 1.37 11.33
N LEU A 276 -22.23 1.50 10.26
CA LEU A 276 -22.75 0.36 9.50
C LEU A 276 -21.65 -0.35 8.69
N GLY A 277 -20.53 0.31 8.40
CA GLY A 277 -19.39 -0.30 7.72
C GLY A 277 -19.60 -0.54 6.23
N THR A 278 -18.69 -1.30 5.63
CA THR A 278 -18.62 -1.48 4.17
C THR A 278 -19.66 -2.45 3.61
N SER A 279 -19.77 -2.46 2.27
CA SER A 279 -20.94 -2.97 1.54
C SER A 279 -20.82 -4.39 1.00
N CYS A 280 -19.62 -4.94 0.81
CA CYS A 280 -19.44 -6.26 0.22
C CYS A 280 -18.29 -7.07 0.86
N PRO A 281 -18.24 -8.40 0.65
CA PRO A 281 -17.22 -9.30 1.21
C PRO A 281 -15.78 -8.84 1.03
N ASP A 282 -15.44 -8.39 -0.18
CA ASP A 282 -14.08 -7.96 -0.52
C ASP A 282 -13.64 -6.72 0.25
N HIS A 283 -14.59 -5.86 0.64
CA HIS A 283 -14.31 -4.66 1.42
C HIS A 283 -13.88 -5.00 2.84
N PHE A 284 -14.55 -5.95 3.52
CA PHE A 284 -14.26 -6.27 4.93
C PHE A 284 -12.82 -6.78 5.11
N LEU A 285 -12.32 -7.57 4.15
CA LEU A 285 -10.96 -8.09 4.18
C LEU A 285 -9.88 -7.00 4.10
N ARG A 286 -10.22 -5.80 3.65
CA ARG A 286 -9.28 -4.69 3.41
C ARG A 286 -9.51 -3.50 4.33
N THR A 287 -10.74 -3.27 4.76
CA THR A 287 -11.15 -2.06 5.47
C THR A 287 -11.61 -2.33 6.91
N LYS A 288 -11.62 -3.61 7.32
CA LYS A 288 -12.28 -4.10 8.54
C LYS A 288 -13.79 -3.81 8.54
N VAL A 289 -14.47 -4.12 9.64
CA VAL A 289 -15.92 -4.00 9.76
C VAL A 289 -16.40 -2.55 9.68
N ALA A 290 -15.67 -1.61 10.29
CA ALA A 290 -16.02 -0.19 10.34
C ALA A 290 -14.77 0.68 10.50
N PRO A 291 -14.77 1.93 10.01
CA PRO A 291 -13.70 2.89 10.23
C PRO A 291 -13.76 3.47 11.66
N LEU A 292 -12.67 4.11 12.09
CA LEU A 292 -12.69 5.08 13.19
C LEU A 292 -13.05 6.45 12.63
N VAL A 293 -13.92 7.21 13.30
CA VAL A 293 -14.32 8.56 12.87
C VAL A 293 -13.95 9.56 13.96
N LEU A 294 -13.19 10.60 13.62
CA LEU A 294 -12.98 11.73 14.53
C LEU A 294 -14.29 12.52 14.65
N ASP A 295 -14.81 12.61 15.87
CA ASP A 295 -16.11 13.22 16.18
C ASP A 295 -15.99 14.69 16.63
N LEU A 296 -15.03 15.42 16.03
CA LEU A 296 -14.81 16.84 16.27
C LEU A 296 -14.95 17.66 14.97
N PRO A 297 -15.28 18.96 15.09
CA PRO A 297 -15.28 19.87 13.95
C PRO A 297 -13.92 19.98 13.23
N PRO A 298 -13.91 20.33 11.93
CA PRO A 298 -12.67 20.47 11.16
C PRO A 298 -11.70 21.54 11.66
N ASP A 299 -12.17 22.53 12.41
CA ASP A 299 -11.37 23.62 12.96
C ASP A 299 -10.96 23.40 14.42
N ALA A 300 -11.30 22.23 15.00
CA ALA A 300 -10.90 21.90 16.37
C ALA A 300 -9.37 21.98 16.53
N PRO A 301 -8.85 22.51 17.66
CA PRO A 301 -7.42 22.58 17.93
C PRO A 301 -6.73 21.22 17.76
N LEU A 302 -5.54 21.22 17.17
CA LEU A 302 -4.80 19.99 16.85
C LEU A 302 -4.57 19.10 18.08
N GLU A 303 -4.25 19.71 19.22
CA GLU A 303 -4.01 19.01 20.48
C GLU A 303 -5.26 18.28 20.97
N GLN A 304 -6.44 18.92 20.84
CA GLN A 304 -7.72 18.31 21.18
C GLN A 304 -8.08 17.17 20.22
N ALA A 305 -7.82 17.34 18.92
CA ALA A 305 -8.01 16.28 17.94
C ALA A 305 -7.12 15.07 18.23
N VAL A 306 -5.85 15.28 18.60
CA VAL A 306 -4.91 14.21 18.97
C VAL A 306 -5.35 13.48 20.24
N GLU A 307 -5.76 14.21 21.28
CA GLU A 307 -6.28 13.61 22.52
C GLU A 307 -7.53 12.78 22.23
N ARG A 308 -8.48 13.35 21.46
CA ARG A 308 -9.72 12.66 21.10
C ARG A 308 -9.49 11.42 20.24
N LEU A 309 -8.55 11.46 19.30
CA LEU A 309 -8.17 10.29 18.50
C LEU A 309 -7.65 9.13 19.36
N ARG A 310 -6.89 9.41 20.43
CA ARG A 310 -6.41 8.38 21.36
C ARG A 310 -7.56 7.74 22.14
N GLU A 311 -8.51 8.55 22.62
CA GLU A 311 -9.71 8.05 23.31
C GLU A 311 -10.58 7.18 22.39
N LEU A 312 -10.86 7.68 21.18
CA LEU A 312 -11.65 6.96 20.17
C LEU A 312 -10.96 5.67 19.75
N HIS A 313 -9.63 5.65 19.65
CA HIS A 313 -8.87 4.44 19.32
C HIS A 313 -8.96 3.39 20.42
N ALA A 314 -8.85 3.78 21.69
CA ALA A 314 -9.07 2.86 22.80
C ALA A 314 -10.48 2.26 22.77
N ALA A 315 -11.51 3.09 22.60
CA ALA A 315 -12.90 2.62 22.47
C ALA A 315 -13.12 1.72 21.25
N TYR A 316 -12.51 2.05 20.11
CA TYR A 316 -12.56 1.23 18.90
C TYR A 316 -11.98 -0.16 19.14
N ARG A 317 -10.83 -0.26 19.83
CA ARG A 317 -10.21 -1.55 20.14
C ARG A 317 -11.06 -2.40 21.08
N GLU A 318 -11.70 -1.78 22.06
CA GLU A 318 -12.64 -2.45 22.97
C GLU A 318 -13.85 -2.99 22.20
N GLU A 319 -14.48 -2.17 21.36
CA GLU A 319 -15.63 -2.61 20.56
C GLU A 319 -15.24 -3.69 19.54
N TYR A 320 -14.08 -3.56 18.89
CA TYR A 320 -13.61 -4.56 17.93
C TYR A 320 -13.31 -5.90 18.61
N THR A 321 -12.76 -5.87 19.84
CA THR A 321 -12.57 -7.08 20.67
C THR A 321 -13.93 -7.68 21.05
N ALA A 322 -14.89 -6.85 21.45
CA ALA A 322 -16.23 -7.31 21.78
C ALA A 322 -16.96 -7.92 20.57
N TYR A 323 -16.83 -7.31 19.38
CA TYR A 323 -17.29 -7.87 18.10
C TYR A 323 -16.71 -9.26 17.86
N TYR A 324 -15.40 -9.41 18.02
CA TYR A 324 -14.73 -10.70 17.86
C TYR A 324 -15.29 -11.73 18.86
N ASP A 325 -15.36 -11.39 20.15
CA ASP A 325 -15.82 -12.31 21.21
C ASP A 325 -17.29 -12.72 21.06
N ARG A 326 -18.15 -11.83 20.53
CA ARG A 326 -19.57 -12.14 20.29
C ARG A 326 -19.79 -13.18 19.19
N HIS A 327 -18.87 -13.28 18.23
CA HIS A 327 -19.04 -14.11 17.03
C HIS A 327 -18.04 -15.26 16.90
N ALA A 328 -16.90 -15.20 17.59
CA ALA A 328 -15.90 -16.24 17.57
C ALA A 328 -16.43 -17.56 18.13
N THR A 329 -16.10 -18.64 17.44
CA THR A 329 -16.31 -20.02 17.86
C THR A 329 -14.98 -20.63 18.33
N PRO A 330 -14.97 -21.80 18.99
CA PRO A 330 -13.73 -22.48 19.36
C PRO A 330 -12.77 -22.76 18.19
N ASP A 331 -13.29 -22.88 16.98
CA ASP A 331 -12.53 -23.14 15.76
C ASP A 331 -12.13 -21.86 15.00
N SER A 332 -12.52 -20.67 15.50
CA SER A 332 -12.22 -19.40 14.84
C SER A 332 -10.72 -19.06 14.91
N PRO A 333 -10.12 -18.52 13.82
CA PRO A 333 -8.76 -18.01 13.83
C PRO A 333 -8.58 -16.87 14.84
N PRO A 334 -7.37 -16.69 15.43
CA PRO A 334 -7.13 -15.62 16.39
C PRO A 334 -7.33 -14.24 15.76
N MET A 335 -7.79 -13.28 16.58
CA MET A 335 -7.97 -11.88 16.19
C MET A 335 -6.69 -11.29 15.56
N ARG A 336 -6.82 -10.70 14.36
CA ARG A 336 -5.69 -10.14 13.57
C ARG A 336 -5.37 -8.69 13.94
N GLY A 337 -5.35 -8.40 15.26
CA GLY A 337 -5.24 -7.07 15.82
C GLY A 337 -6.56 -6.28 15.82
N ALA A 338 -6.68 -5.32 16.72
CA ALA A 338 -7.88 -4.53 16.98
C ALA A 338 -7.81 -3.09 16.43
N ASP A 339 -6.71 -2.71 15.76
CA ASP A 339 -6.51 -1.36 15.23
C ASP A 339 -7.36 -1.07 13.97
N PRO A 340 -7.79 0.18 13.73
CA PRO A 340 -8.59 0.54 12.57
C PRO A 340 -7.75 0.49 11.27
N ALA A 341 -8.36 0.00 10.18
CA ALA A 341 -7.75 0.05 8.85
C ALA A 341 -8.08 1.36 8.11
N ILE A 342 -9.19 2.01 8.48
CA ILE A 342 -9.68 3.27 7.91
C ILE A 342 -9.96 4.25 9.05
N VAL A 343 -9.50 5.49 8.90
CA VAL A 343 -9.77 6.60 9.81
C VAL A 343 -10.30 7.80 9.01
N LEU A 344 -11.46 8.32 9.41
CA LEU A 344 -12.13 9.44 8.77
C LEU A 344 -12.02 10.69 9.65
N VAL A 345 -11.67 11.81 9.03
CA VAL A 345 -11.50 13.09 9.73
C VAL A 345 -12.33 14.17 9.02
N PRO A 346 -13.41 14.68 9.65
CA PRO A 346 -14.26 15.71 9.07
C PRO A 346 -13.49 16.93 8.56
N GLY A 347 -13.86 17.40 7.37
CA GLY A 347 -13.22 18.49 6.64
C GLY A 347 -11.76 18.25 6.23
N VAL A 348 -11.19 17.08 6.55
CA VAL A 348 -9.79 16.73 6.24
C VAL A 348 -9.67 15.57 5.24
N GLY A 349 -10.45 14.50 5.37
CA GLY A 349 -10.43 13.37 4.45
C GLY A 349 -10.26 12.03 5.15
N MET A 350 -9.63 11.07 4.45
CA MET A 350 -9.51 9.68 4.89
C MET A 350 -8.06 9.23 4.93
N PHE A 351 -7.74 8.46 5.97
CA PHE A 351 -6.46 7.80 6.18
C PHE A 351 -6.69 6.29 6.18
N SER A 352 -5.93 5.56 5.38
CA SER A 352 -6.04 4.10 5.28
C SER A 352 -4.69 3.42 5.50
N PHE A 353 -4.71 2.21 6.04
CA PHE A 353 -3.51 1.53 6.53
C PHE A 353 -3.35 0.12 5.96
N GLY A 354 -2.10 -0.31 5.79
CA GLY A 354 -1.79 -1.65 5.28
C GLY A 354 -0.36 -2.06 5.54
N LYS A 355 -0.07 -3.34 5.25
CA LYS A 355 1.28 -3.94 5.38
C LYS A 355 2.32 -3.39 4.39
N ASP A 356 1.83 -2.74 3.35
CA ASP A 356 2.59 -2.02 2.34
C ASP A 356 1.69 -0.89 1.78
N LYS A 357 2.30 0.06 1.07
CA LYS A 357 1.59 1.26 0.63
C LYS A 357 0.54 0.96 -0.44
N GLN A 358 0.79 -0.04 -1.29
CA GLN A 358 -0.22 -0.51 -2.25
C GLN A 358 -1.48 -1.00 -1.50
N THR A 359 -1.32 -1.86 -0.49
CA THR A 359 -2.42 -2.37 0.31
C THR A 359 -3.15 -1.25 1.06
N ALA A 360 -2.40 -0.29 1.63
CA ALA A 360 -2.99 0.88 2.28
C ALA A 360 -3.83 1.73 1.30
N ARG A 361 -3.30 2.01 0.10
CA ARG A 361 -4.03 2.73 -0.96
C ARG A 361 -5.28 1.97 -1.39
N VAL A 362 -5.14 0.68 -1.66
CA VAL A 362 -6.25 -0.18 -2.11
C VAL A 362 -7.35 -0.22 -1.04
N ALA A 363 -7.02 -0.28 0.25
CA ALA A 363 -8.01 -0.18 1.33
C ALA A 363 -8.78 1.16 1.27
N GLY A 364 -8.09 2.27 0.99
CA GLY A 364 -8.72 3.57 0.78
C GLY A 364 -9.64 3.59 -0.45
N GLU A 365 -9.18 3.06 -1.59
CA GLU A 365 -9.99 2.96 -2.82
C GLU A 365 -11.25 2.11 -2.59
N PHE A 366 -11.14 0.98 -1.89
CA PHE A 366 -12.30 0.16 -1.50
C PHE A 366 -13.29 0.91 -0.60
N TYR A 367 -12.80 1.76 0.31
CA TYR A 367 -13.69 2.56 1.15
C TYR A 367 -14.34 3.71 0.37
N VAL A 368 -13.68 4.27 -0.66
CA VAL A 368 -14.33 5.19 -1.61
C VAL A 368 -15.48 4.48 -2.35
N ASN A 369 -15.27 3.23 -2.80
CA ASN A 369 -16.36 2.44 -3.37
C ASN A 369 -17.50 2.24 -2.37
N ALA A 370 -17.19 1.92 -1.11
CA ALA A 370 -18.21 1.79 -0.05
C ALA A 370 -19.00 3.10 0.14
N ILE A 371 -18.35 4.26 0.10
CA ILE A 371 -19.02 5.57 0.13
C ILE A 371 -19.96 5.72 -1.07
N ASN A 372 -19.52 5.41 -2.29
CA ASN A 372 -20.38 5.49 -3.48
C ASN A 372 -21.58 4.53 -3.41
N VAL A 373 -21.38 3.34 -2.86
CA VAL A 373 -22.45 2.38 -2.62
C VAL A 373 -23.45 2.91 -1.60
N MET A 374 -22.98 3.41 -0.46
CA MET A 374 -23.83 4.06 0.54
C MET A 374 -24.62 5.21 -0.08
N ARG A 375 -23.96 6.03 -0.92
CA ARG A 375 -24.60 7.15 -1.65
C ARG A 375 -25.73 6.65 -2.55
N GLY A 376 -25.48 5.61 -3.34
CA GLY A 376 -26.48 5.04 -4.24
C GLY A 376 -27.64 4.40 -3.48
N ALA A 377 -27.36 3.62 -2.44
CA ALA A 377 -28.40 2.97 -1.64
C ALA A 377 -29.27 4.01 -0.90
N GLU A 378 -28.64 5.03 -0.30
CA GLU A 378 -29.35 6.13 0.36
C GLU A 378 -29.99 7.11 -0.63
N SER A 379 -29.70 7.08 -1.93
CA SER A 379 -30.41 7.95 -2.88
C SER A 379 -31.79 7.39 -3.23
N VAL A 380 -31.96 6.06 -3.27
CA VAL A 380 -33.23 5.42 -3.65
C VAL A 380 -33.94 4.73 -2.48
N SER A 381 -33.24 4.47 -1.37
CA SER A 381 -33.75 3.71 -0.23
C SER A 381 -32.97 4.04 1.06
N THR A 382 -32.60 3.02 1.84
CA THR A 382 -31.75 3.06 3.03
C THR A 382 -30.66 2.00 2.88
N TYR A 383 -29.42 2.37 3.20
CA TYR A 383 -28.30 1.45 3.18
C TYR A 383 -28.42 0.42 4.30
N ALA A 384 -28.42 -0.85 3.92
CA ALA A 384 -28.57 -2.02 4.77
C ALA A 384 -27.55 -3.09 4.35
N PRO A 385 -26.31 -3.04 4.89
CA PRO A 385 -25.30 -4.05 4.59
C PRO A 385 -25.66 -5.39 5.25
N ILE A 386 -24.88 -6.42 4.92
CA ILE A 386 -25.05 -7.76 5.50
C ILE A 386 -24.94 -7.75 7.04
N PRO A 387 -25.56 -8.72 7.74
CA PRO A 387 -25.48 -8.82 9.20
C PRO A 387 -24.04 -8.95 9.71
N GLU A 388 -23.78 -8.42 10.92
CA GLU A 388 -22.46 -8.44 11.59
C GLU A 388 -21.86 -9.86 11.68
N SER A 389 -22.68 -10.88 11.97
CA SER A 389 -22.25 -12.27 12.00
C SER A 389 -21.70 -12.77 10.66
N GLU A 390 -22.25 -12.29 9.55
CA GLU A 390 -21.80 -12.65 8.21
C GLU A 390 -20.49 -11.93 7.85
N LYS A 391 -20.32 -10.67 8.32
CA LYS A 391 -19.05 -9.95 8.22
C LYS A 391 -17.93 -10.71 8.94
N PHE A 392 -18.20 -11.20 10.15
CA PHE A 392 -17.23 -12.01 10.92
C PHE A 392 -16.82 -13.27 10.18
N ARG A 393 -17.78 -14.01 9.63
CA ARG A 393 -17.51 -15.24 8.87
C ARG A 393 -16.67 -15.02 7.61
N ILE A 394 -16.72 -13.81 7.03
CA ILE A 394 -15.88 -13.42 5.89
C ILE A 394 -14.49 -13.01 6.37
N GLU A 395 -14.41 -12.16 7.39
CA GLU A 395 -13.13 -11.63 7.89
C GLU A 395 -12.23 -12.74 8.46
N TYR A 396 -12.81 -13.67 9.20
CA TYR A 396 -12.15 -14.80 9.87
C TYR A 396 -12.29 -16.12 9.11
N TRP A 397 -12.50 -16.04 7.81
CA TRP A 397 -12.64 -17.21 6.96
C TRP A 397 -11.35 -18.04 6.91
N GLU A 398 -11.45 -19.35 7.14
CA GLU A 398 -10.34 -20.32 7.06
C GLU A 398 -9.61 -20.29 5.70
N LEU A 399 -10.31 -20.00 4.60
CA LEU A 399 -9.67 -19.87 3.29
C LEU A 399 -8.73 -18.68 3.21
N GLU A 400 -9.11 -17.56 3.80
CA GLU A 400 -8.25 -16.40 3.86
C GLU A 400 -7.06 -16.68 4.78
N GLU A 401 -7.25 -17.38 5.90
CA GLU A 401 -6.16 -17.90 6.73
C GLU A 401 -5.18 -18.78 5.95
N ALA A 402 -5.69 -19.71 5.15
CA ALA A 402 -4.85 -20.59 4.34
C ALA A 402 -4.01 -19.79 3.32
N LYS A 403 -4.55 -18.72 2.74
CA LYS A 403 -3.78 -17.80 1.89
C LYS A 403 -2.70 -17.05 2.67
N LEU A 404 -3.06 -16.49 3.83
CA LEU A 404 -2.13 -15.74 4.69
C LEU A 404 -0.96 -16.62 5.15
N ARG A 405 -1.21 -17.88 5.53
CA ARG A 405 -0.17 -18.85 5.94
C ARG A 405 0.80 -19.22 4.81
N ARG A 406 0.37 -19.14 3.55
CA ARG A 406 1.21 -19.43 2.37
C ARG A 406 2.04 -18.22 1.93
N MET A 407 1.77 -17.03 2.47
CA MET A 407 2.53 -15.82 2.10
C MET A 407 3.98 -15.92 2.57
N PRO A 408 4.94 -15.40 1.78
CA PRO A 408 6.32 -15.29 2.24
C PRO A 408 6.40 -14.39 3.47
N LYS A 409 7.39 -14.65 4.33
CA LYS A 409 7.67 -13.77 5.47
C LYS A 409 7.91 -12.33 4.98
N PRO A 410 7.41 -11.31 5.69
CA PRO A 410 7.69 -9.92 5.36
C PRO A 410 9.20 -9.66 5.29
N LYS A 411 9.60 -8.77 4.38
CA LYS A 411 10.98 -8.33 4.31
C LYS A 411 11.35 -7.50 5.56
N PRO A 412 12.64 -7.39 5.93
CA PRO A 412 13.04 -6.78 7.20
C PRO A 412 12.60 -5.32 7.39
N LEU A 413 12.50 -4.55 6.30
CA LEU A 413 12.06 -3.15 6.33
C LEU A 413 10.65 -2.96 5.79
N ALA A 414 9.88 -4.04 5.61
CA ALA A 414 8.45 -3.91 5.33
C ALA A 414 7.81 -2.99 6.38
N THR A 415 6.89 -2.13 5.94
CA THR A 415 6.20 -1.12 6.77
C THR A 415 7.07 0.02 7.30
N ARG A 416 8.34 0.12 6.90
CA ARG A 416 9.22 1.25 7.27
C ARG A 416 9.21 2.33 6.17
N VAL A 417 9.20 3.59 6.59
CA VAL A 417 9.34 4.76 5.70
C VAL A 417 10.73 5.38 5.89
N ALA A 418 11.52 5.40 4.83
CA ALA A 418 12.88 5.92 4.83
C ALA A 418 12.99 7.24 4.06
N LEU A 419 13.47 8.30 4.70
CA LEU A 419 13.81 9.57 4.06
C LEU A 419 15.33 9.66 3.86
N ILE A 420 15.77 9.83 2.62
CA ILE A 420 17.19 9.86 2.25
C ILE A 420 17.52 11.20 1.60
N THR A 421 18.34 12.01 2.25
CA THR A 421 18.82 13.29 1.67
C THR A 421 20.01 13.07 0.74
N GLY A 422 20.10 13.83 -0.34
CA GLY A 422 21.05 13.53 -1.42
C GLY A 422 20.76 12.19 -2.09
N GLY A 423 19.48 11.79 -2.13
CA GLY A 423 19.03 10.48 -2.61
C GLY A 423 19.09 10.28 -4.12
N GLY A 424 19.30 11.35 -4.90
CA GLY A 424 19.30 11.31 -6.37
C GLY A 424 20.59 10.74 -6.98
N SER A 425 21.66 10.57 -6.19
CA SER A 425 22.93 10.05 -6.70
C SER A 425 23.77 9.31 -5.65
N GLY A 426 24.82 8.61 -6.11
CA GLY A 426 25.85 8.01 -5.24
C GLY A 426 25.34 7.16 -4.08
N ILE A 427 25.90 7.41 -2.90
CA ILE A 427 25.58 6.69 -1.66
C ILE A 427 24.08 6.78 -1.35
N GLY A 428 23.47 7.96 -1.54
CA GLY A 428 22.05 8.16 -1.28
C GLY A 428 21.18 7.30 -2.19
N ALA A 429 21.44 7.30 -3.51
CA ALA A 429 20.70 6.48 -4.46
C ALA A 429 20.91 4.98 -4.23
N ALA A 430 22.14 4.54 -3.93
CA ALA A 430 22.42 3.14 -3.57
C ALA A 430 21.70 2.73 -2.29
N THR A 431 21.63 3.62 -1.29
CA THR A 431 20.91 3.41 -0.05
C THR A 431 19.40 3.32 -0.28
N ALA A 432 18.82 4.24 -1.06
CA ALA A 432 17.41 4.20 -1.42
C ALA A 432 17.04 2.87 -2.11
N ARG A 433 17.82 2.43 -3.11
CA ARG A 433 17.60 1.15 -3.79
C ARG A 433 17.72 -0.04 -2.82
N ARG A 434 18.71 -0.02 -1.92
CA ARG A 434 18.89 -1.10 -0.93
C ARG A 434 17.71 -1.18 0.04
N LEU A 435 17.28 -0.06 0.61
CA LEU A 435 16.19 -0.04 1.59
C LEU A 435 14.85 -0.44 0.95
N ALA A 436 14.58 0.03 -0.27
CA ALA A 436 13.38 -0.37 -1.01
C ALA A 436 13.40 -1.86 -1.38
N ALA A 437 14.55 -2.41 -1.77
CA ALA A 437 14.70 -3.85 -2.03
C ALA A 437 14.38 -4.70 -0.80
N GLU A 438 14.55 -4.16 0.41
CA GLU A 438 14.26 -4.78 1.71
C GLU A 438 12.85 -4.42 2.25
N GLY A 439 12.01 -3.77 1.42
CA GLY A 439 10.59 -3.54 1.69
C GLY A 439 10.21 -2.16 2.23
N ALA A 440 11.16 -1.23 2.39
CA ALA A 440 10.83 0.13 2.83
C ALA A 440 10.13 0.93 1.74
N CYS A 441 9.21 1.80 2.13
CA CYS A 441 8.80 2.94 1.31
C CYS A 441 9.89 4.02 1.40
N VAL A 442 10.30 4.62 0.28
CA VAL A 442 11.44 5.55 0.24
C VAL A 442 11.03 6.94 -0.25
N VAL A 443 11.45 7.96 0.51
CA VAL A 443 11.38 9.38 0.14
C VAL A 443 12.78 9.80 -0.31
N ILE A 444 12.91 10.06 -1.60
CA ILE A 444 14.17 10.39 -2.25
C ILE A 444 14.26 11.91 -2.30
N ALA A 445 14.97 12.47 -1.33
CA ALA A 445 15.06 13.91 -1.13
C ALA A 445 16.38 14.42 -1.71
N ASP A 446 16.32 15.28 -2.72
CA ASP A 446 17.51 15.82 -3.38
C ASP A 446 17.26 17.26 -3.85
N ARG A 447 18.32 18.06 -3.96
CA ARG A 447 18.22 19.39 -4.55
C ARG A 447 17.93 19.30 -6.05
N ASP A 448 18.43 18.26 -6.71
CA ASP A 448 18.08 17.93 -8.08
C ASP A 448 16.86 17.00 -8.11
N LEU A 449 15.67 17.59 -8.26
CA LEU A 449 14.42 16.85 -8.34
C LEU A 449 14.41 15.82 -9.48
N GLY A 450 14.97 16.15 -10.64
CA GLY A 450 15.00 15.23 -11.79
C GLY A 450 15.84 13.98 -11.52
N ALA A 451 16.96 14.14 -10.81
CA ALA A 451 17.76 13.00 -10.34
C ALA A 451 16.98 12.13 -9.34
N ALA A 452 16.26 12.74 -8.40
CA ALA A 452 15.43 12.02 -7.45
C ALA A 452 14.28 11.25 -8.13
N GLU A 453 13.59 11.87 -9.10
CA GLU A 453 12.52 11.25 -9.89
C GLU A 453 13.02 10.04 -10.68
N LYS A 454 14.22 10.14 -11.27
CA LYS A 454 14.83 9.01 -11.97
C LYS A 454 15.05 7.82 -11.04
N VAL A 455 15.59 8.04 -9.83
CA VAL A 455 15.81 6.96 -8.86
C VAL A 455 14.46 6.40 -8.37
N ALA A 456 13.44 7.23 -8.17
CA ALA A 456 12.10 6.78 -7.82
C ALA A 456 11.51 5.85 -8.89
N ALA A 457 11.60 6.25 -10.16
CA ALA A 457 11.11 5.47 -11.29
C ALA A 457 11.83 4.12 -11.43
N GLU A 458 13.16 4.10 -11.23
CA GLU A 458 13.95 2.86 -11.23
C GLU A 458 13.52 1.90 -10.11
N ILE A 459 13.28 2.41 -8.90
CA ILE A 459 12.82 1.61 -7.75
C ILE A 459 11.39 1.09 -7.98
N GLY A 460 10.52 1.94 -8.52
CA GLY A 460 9.11 1.62 -8.77
C GLY A 460 8.83 0.84 -10.05
N ALA A 461 9.84 0.45 -10.84
CA ALA A 461 9.66 -0.15 -12.16
C ALA A 461 8.83 -1.45 -12.17
N ALA A 462 8.87 -2.21 -11.07
CA ALA A 462 8.08 -3.43 -10.89
C ALA A 462 6.83 -3.25 -10.01
N ALA A 463 6.62 -2.04 -9.47
CA ALA A 463 5.46 -1.72 -8.65
C ALA A 463 4.24 -1.41 -9.52
N TYR A 464 3.04 -1.57 -8.95
CA TYR A 464 1.81 -1.20 -9.64
C TYR A 464 1.75 0.32 -9.91
N ARG A 465 2.15 1.13 -8.92
CA ARG A 465 2.43 2.56 -9.06
C ARG A 465 3.80 2.87 -8.45
N VAL A 466 4.58 3.75 -9.08
CA VAL A 466 5.87 4.19 -8.51
C VAL A 466 5.68 4.75 -7.09
N SER A 467 4.61 5.53 -6.88
CA SER A 467 4.23 6.09 -5.59
C SER A 467 3.80 5.06 -4.53
N ASP A 468 3.60 3.79 -4.90
CA ASP A 468 3.38 2.71 -3.93
C ASP A 468 4.71 2.26 -3.26
N VAL A 469 5.87 2.73 -3.73
CA VAL A 469 7.17 2.34 -3.16
C VAL A 469 8.11 3.53 -2.96
N ALA A 470 8.09 4.52 -3.86
CA ALA A 470 9.02 5.65 -3.84
C ALA A 470 8.35 6.96 -4.23
N VAL A 471 8.74 8.05 -3.56
CA VAL A 471 8.42 9.43 -3.97
C VAL A 471 9.69 10.28 -4.04
N ALA A 472 9.75 11.17 -5.02
CA ALA A 472 10.85 12.13 -5.18
C ALA A 472 10.44 13.49 -4.63
N VAL A 473 11.36 14.15 -3.93
CA VAL A 473 11.12 15.45 -3.30
C VAL A 473 12.31 16.38 -3.53
N GLY A 474 12.04 17.57 -4.05
CA GLY A 474 13.03 18.63 -4.21
C GLY A 474 13.31 19.30 -2.86
N VAL A 475 14.56 19.29 -2.39
CA VAL A 475 14.93 19.95 -1.13
C VAL A 475 16.37 20.47 -1.14
N ASP A 476 16.52 21.75 -0.79
CA ASP A 476 17.78 22.29 -0.28
C ASP A 476 17.80 22.16 1.25
N VAL A 477 18.65 21.29 1.77
CA VAL A 477 18.77 21.03 3.21
C VAL A 477 19.23 22.25 4.02
N THR A 478 19.73 23.30 3.37
CA THR A 478 20.07 24.57 4.03
C THR A 478 18.85 25.46 4.30
N SER A 479 17.72 25.18 3.66
CA SER A 479 16.45 25.90 3.82
C SER A 479 15.51 25.16 4.77
N GLU A 480 15.23 25.78 5.91
CA GLU A 480 14.32 25.23 6.93
C GLU A 480 12.91 24.97 6.38
N ASP A 481 12.35 25.92 5.63
CA ASP A 481 11.03 25.78 5.02
C ASP A 481 10.97 24.61 4.03
N GLN A 482 12.01 24.42 3.23
CA GLN A 482 12.07 23.29 2.29
C GLN A 482 12.24 21.95 3.01
N VAL A 483 13.00 21.90 4.11
CA VAL A 483 13.10 20.69 4.94
C VAL A 483 11.75 20.33 5.56
N VAL A 484 11.02 21.31 6.12
CA VAL A 484 9.68 21.11 6.66
C VAL A 484 8.72 20.61 5.58
N ALA A 485 8.74 21.22 4.40
CA ALA A 485 7.92 20.80 3.27
C ALA A 485 8.27 19.38 2.79
N ALA A 486 9.55 19.02 2.79
CA ALA A 486 10.00 17.69 2.36
C ALA A 486 9.58 16.58 3.32
N VAL A 487 9.69 16.83 4.64
CA VAL A 487 9.18 15.91 5.66
C VAL A 487 7.66 15.77 5.55
N ARG A 488 6.95 16.88 5.34
CA ARG A 488 5.50 16.89 5.11
C ARG A 488 5.10 16.04 3.91
N ALA A 489 5.81 16.16 2.79
CA ALA A 489 5.57 15.37 1.59
C ALA A 489 5.75 13.86 1.86
N GLY A 490 6.78 13.47 2.61
CA GLY A 490 6.98 12.08 3.04
C GLY A 490 5.84 11.57 3.94
N VAL A 491 5.39 12.39 4.89
CA VAL A 491 4.27 12.07 5.78
C VAL A 491 2.96 11.89 5.00
N LEU A 492 2.61 12.80 4.10
CA LEU A 492 1.41 12.66 3.27
C LEU A 492 1.51 11.45 2.33
N ALA A 493 2.71 11.13 1.85
CA ALA A 493 2.93 9.98 0.98
C ALA A 493 2.78 8.64 1.70
N PHE A 494 3.25 8.48 2.93
CA PHE A 494 3.36 7.15 3.56
C PHE A 494 2.87 7.07 5.02
N GLY A 495 2.38 8.16 5.59
CA GLY A 495 1.86 8.25 6.96
C GLY A 495 2.87 8.67 8.02
N GLY A 496 4.15 8.84 7.67
CA GLY A 496 5.18 9.29 8.59
C GLY A 496 6.61 9.02 8.11
N VAL A 497 7.57 8.97 9.04
CA VAL A 497 8.99 8.71 8.78
C VAL A 497 9.56 7.84 9.90
N ASP A 498 10.18 6.71 9.57
CA ASP A 498 10.74 5.76 10.56
C ASP A 498 12.26 5.62 10.48
N LEU A 499 12.84 5.98 9.34
CA LEU A 499 14.27 5.88 9.06
C LEU A 499 14.71 7.14 8.31
N VAL A 500 15.79 7.77 8.77
CA VAL A 500 16.37 8.94 8.12
C VAL A 500 17.82 8.65 7.81
N VAL A 501 18.23 8.96 6.58
CA VAL A 501 19.63 8.89 6.16
C VAL A 501 20.07 10.30 5.77
N ASN A 502 20.76 10.96 6.70
CA ASN A 502 21.44 12.23 6.49
C ASN A 502 22.69 11.98 5.61
N ASN A 503 22.49 12.02 4.30
CA ASN A 503 23.52 11.74 3.31
C ASN A 503 23.92 12.97 2.46
N ALA A 504 23.10 14.02 2.42
CA ALA A 504 23.45 15.26 1.73
C ALA A 504 24.82 15.80 2.21
N GLY A 505 25.68 16.13 1.25
CA GLY A 505 27.02 16.61 1.53
C GLY A 505 27.80 16.95 0.28
N LEU A 506 28.88 17.72 0.47
CA LEU A 506 29.82 18.11 -0.58
C LEU A 506 31.22 18.21 0.03
N SER A 507 32.25 18.22 -0.80
CA SER A 507 33.64 18.28 -0.35
C SER A 507 34.41 19.32 -1.15
N LEU A 508 34.84 20.39 -0.49
CA LEU A 508 35.76 21.39 -1.04
C LEU A 508 37.10 21.28 -0.31
N SER A 509 38.11 20.76 -1.00
CA SER A 509 39.47 20.61 -0.44
C SER A 509 40.33 21.80 -0.80
N ARG A 510 40.70 22.60 0.20
CA ARG A 510 41.58 23.78 0.09
C ARG A 510 42.52 23.84 1.27
N ALA A 511 43.71 24.41 1.07
CA ALA A 511 44.62 24.71 2.17
C ALA A 511 43.99 25.76 3.11
N LEU A 512 44.45 25.83 4.35
CA LEU A 512 43.89 26.76 5.36
C LEU A 512 43.86 28.21 4.86
N LEU A 513 44.97 28.70 4.31
CA LEU A 513 45.11 30.08 3.86
C LEU A 513 44.34 30.39 2.57
N GLU A 514 43.81 29.36 1.89
CA GLU A 514 43.03 29.48 0.66
C GLU A 514 41.55 29.17 0.88
N THR A 515 41.17 28.72 2.08
CA THR A 515 39.78 28.41 2.42
C THR A 515 39.07 29.72 2.70
N THR A 516 38.14 30.11 1.82
CA THR A 516 37.35 31.33 2.03
C THR A 516 36.25 31.09 3.05
N LEU A 517 35.70 32.17 3.63
CA LEU A 517 34.52 32.05 4.49
C LEU A 517 33.34 31.40 3.75
N ALA A 518 33.13 31.74 2.47
CA ALA A 518 32.09 31.11 1.67
C ALA A 518 32.30 29.59 1.49
N ASP A 519 33.54 29.12 1.30
CA ASP A 519 33.85 27.67 1.26
C ASP A 519 33.59 26.98 2.60
N TRP A 520 33.84 27.69 3.71
CA TRP A 520 33.59 27.21 5.07
C TRP A 520 32.09 27.11 5.36
N ASP A 521 31.37 28.21 5.15
CA ASP A 521 29.95 28.36 5.44
C ASP A 521 29.14 27.37 4.61
N LEU A 522 29.40 27.26 3.30
CA LEU A 522 28.70 26.30 2.43
C LEU A 522 28.81 24.85 2.93
N GLN A 523 29.99 24.44 3.41
CA GLN A 523 30.20 23.08 3.91
C GLN A 523 29.49 22.85 5.25
N HIS A 524 29.50 23.83 6.16
CA HIS A 524 28.81 23.73 7.44
C HIS A 524 27.29 23.83 7.29
N ASP A 525 26.81 24.73 6.43
CA ASP A 525 25.38 24.90 6.16
C ASP A 525 24.77 23.62 5.59
N VAL A 526 25.42 22.98 4.62
CA VAL A 526 24.90 21.74 4.03
C VAL A 526 25.05 20.55 4.98
N MET A 527 26.24 20.32 5.55
CA MET A 527 26.50 19.08 6.29
C MET A 527 26.12 19.19 7.76
N ALA A 528 26.54 20.23 8.48
CA ALA A 528 26.27 20.34 9.91
C ALA A 528 24.84 20.84 10.16
N ARG A 529 24.51 22.05 9.68
CA ARG A 529 23.19 22.66 9.86
C ARG A 529 22.09 21.89 9.13
N GLY A 530 22.32 21.49 7.88
CA GLY A 530 21.32 20.77 7.10
C GLY A 530 20.91 19.43 7.72
N SER A 531 21.88 18.63 8.20
CA SER A 531 21.56 17.38 8.89
C SER A 531 20.90 17.58 10.26
N PHE A 532 21.20 18.69 10.96
CA PHE A 532 20.48 19.09 12.16
C PHE A 532 19.00 19.39 11.85
N LEU A 533 18.72 20.23 10.84
CA LEU A 533 17.34 20.60 10.46
C LEU A 533 16.52 19.37 10.10
N VAL A 534 17.08 18.48 9.26
CA VAL A 534 16.41 17.24 8.85
C VAL A 534 16.15 16.34 10.06
N SER A 535 17.12 16.17 10.96
CA SER A 535 16.96 15.35 12.16
C SER A 535 15.93 15.93 13.12
N ARG A 536 15.90 17.25 13.31
CA ARG A 536 14.92 17.92 14.18
C ARG A 536 13.49 17.71 13.69
N GLU A 537 13.23 17.95 12.41
CA GLU A 537 11.87 17.82 11.86
C GLU A 537 11.40 16.36 11.78
N THR A 538 12.30 15.43 11.46
CA THR A 538 11.95 14.00 11.41
C THR A 538 11.81 13.38 12.81
N ALA A 539 12.57 13.85 13.81
CA ALA A 539 12.41 13.42 15.19
C ALA A 539 11.03 13.79 15.75
N ARG A 540 10.49 14.98 15.43
CA ARG A 540 9.11 15.36 15.79
C ARG A 540 8.10 14.33 15.29
N VAL A 541 8.19 13.97 14.00
CA VAL A 541 7.34 12.94 13.39
C VAL A 541 7.51 11.58 14.07
N MET A 542 8.74 11.15 14.39
CA MET A 542 8.99 9.88 15.11
C MET A 542 8.40 9.87 16.52
N ILE A 543 8.46 11.00 17.24
CA ILE A 543 7.88 11.14 18.58
C ILE A 543 6.36 11.09 18.51
N ASP A 544 5.75 11.82 17.57
CA ASP A 544 4.29 11.85 17.40
C ASP A 544 3.72 10.47 17.04
N GLN A 545 4.45 9.69 16.23
CA GLN A 545 4.11 8.29 15.93
C GLN A 545 4.23 7.37 17.15
N SER A 546 5.15 7.66 18.08
CA SER A 546 5.43 6.81 19.24
C SER A 546 5.83 5.37 18.87
N MET A 547 6.47 5.19 17.71
CA MET A 547 6.91 3.89 17.17
C MET A 547 8.44 3.71 17.23
N GLY A 548 9.17 4.65 17.84
CA GLY A 548 10.63 4.73 17.73
C GLY A 548 11.09 5.01 16.30
N GLY A 549 12.37 4.79 16.02
CA GLY A 549 12.92 5.07 14.69
C GLY A 549 14.43 4.98 14.61
N ASP A 550 14.96 5.31 13.45
CA ASP A 550 16.39 5.26 13.16
C ASP A 550 16.85 6.53 12.43
N ILE A 551 17.88 7.19 12.94
CA ILE A 551 18.55 8.31 12.25
C ILE A 551 19.99 7.90 11.99
N ILE A 552 20.37 7.92 10.71
CA ILE A 552 21.69 7.51 10.24
C ILE A 552 22.40 8.71 9.62
N TYR A 553 23.59 9.01 10.12
CA TYR A 553 24.47 10.03 9.54
C TYR A 553 25.52 9.38 8.65
N ILE A 554 25.57 9.78 7.38
CA ILE A 554 26.71 9.47 6.52
C ILE A 554 27.79 10.53 6.78
N SER A 555 28.66 10.25 7.76
CA SER A 555 29.76 11.14 8.12
C SER A 555 30.94 10.91 7.17
N SER A 556 32.15 10.67 7.70
CA SER A 556 33.36 10.43 6.93
C SER A 556 34.46 9.95 7.86
N LYS A 557 35.44 9.22 7.34
CA LYS A 557 36.70 9.02 8.07
C LYS A 557 37.36 10.34 8.51
N ASN A 558 37.16 11.45 7.77
CA ASN A 558 37.75 12.76 8.09
C ASN A 558 37.14 13.41 9.35
N ALA A 559 36.09 12.84 9.91
CA ALA A 559 35.58 13.23 11.24
C ALA A 559 36.58 12.90 12.36
N VAL A 560 37.47 11.92 12.14
CA VAL A 560 38.45 11.47 13.13
C VAL A 560 39.89 11.51 12.61
N PHE A 561 40.07 11.33 11.30
CA PHE A 561 41.36 11.44 10.66
C PHE A 561 41.63 12.87 10.17
N ALA A 562 42.79 13.41 10.51
CA ALA A 562 43.24 14.73 10.06
C ALA A 562 43.71 14.70 8.59
N GLY A 563 42.74 14.73 7.66
CA GLY A 563 43.01 14.85 6.23
C GLY A 563 43.60 16.22 5.86
N PRO A 564 44.79 16.29 5.21
CA PRO A 564 45.35 17.57 4.76
C PRO A 564 44.39 18.33 3.82
N ASN A 565 44.41 19.66 3.90
CA ASN A 565 43.61 20.56 3.05
C ASN A 565 42.09 20.34 3.13
N ASN A 566 41.57 19.96 4.30
CA ASN A 566 40.15 19.67 4.51
C ASN A 566 39.64 20.24 5.84
N VAL A 567 40.12 21.41 6.27
CA VAL A 567 39.77 21.97 7.59
C VAL A 567 38.24 22.18 7.73
N ALA A 568 37.60 22.77 6.72
CA ALA A 568 36.15 22.99 6.72
C ALA A 568 35.36 21.68 6.62
N TYR A 569 35.74 20.79 5.70
CA TYR A 569 35.09 19.50 5.53
C TYR A 569 35.20 18.60 6.77
N GLY A 570 36.41 18.44 7.30
CA GLY A 570 36.69 17.63 8.47
C GLY A 570 35.99 18.16 9.72
N ALA A 571 35.97 19.49 9.92
CA ALA A 571 35.21 20.12 11.00
C ALA A 571 33.71 19.83 10.90
N ALA A 572 33.09 20.04 9.72
CA ALA A 572 31.68 19.75 9.52
C ALA A 572 31.34 18.25 9.70
N LYS A 573 32.23 17.34 9.30
CA LYS A 573 32.06 15.89 9.52
C LYS A 573 32.26 15.47 10.98
N ALA A 574 33.17 16.13 11.71
CA ALA A 574 33.35 15.93 13.14
C ALA A 574 32.12 16.42 13.93
N ASP A 575 31.53 17.55 13.52
CA ASP A 575 30.25 18.04 14.04
C ASP A 575 29.14 17.00 13.85
N GLN A 576 28.90 16.52 12.62
CA GLN A 576 27.94 15.45 12.34
C GLN A 576 28.21 14.20 13.20
N ALA A 577 29.47 13.82 13.37
CA ALA A 577 29.82 12.66 14.19
C ALA A 577 29.54 12.86 15.69
N HIS A 578 29.60 14.11 16.17
CA HIS A 578 29.22 14.44 17.54
C HIS A 578 27.69 14.55 17.70
N GLN A 579 26.98 15.11 16.72
CA GLN A 579 25.51 15.12 16.70
C GLN A 579 24.92 13.72 16.88
N VAL A 580 25.51 12.69 16.27
CA VAL A 580 25.09 11.29 16.46
C VAL A 580 25.00 10.91 17.95
N ARG A 581 26.01 11.29 18.75
CA ARG A 581 26.06 10.94 20.18
C ARG A 581 25.07 11.77 21.00
N LEU A 582 24.96 13.06 20.70
CA LEU A 582 24.04 13.97 21.39
C LEU A 582 22.58 13.54 21.15
N LEU A 583 22.21 13.33 19.89
CA LEU A 583 20.86 12.91 19.52
C LEU A 583 20.53 11.49 19.98
N ALA A 584 21.51 10.57 20.02
CA ALA A 584 21.31 9.25 20.61
C ALA A 584 20.94 9.33 22.10
N ALA A 585 21.57 10.23 22.85
CA ALA A 585 21.29 10.45 24.27
C ALA A 585 19.92 11.11 24.49
N GLU A 586 19.56 12.07 23.65
CA GLU A 586 18.30 12.82 23.75
C GLU A 586 17.08 11.98 23.31
N LEU A 587 17.18 11.31 22.16
CA LEU A 587 16.04 10.63 21.54
C LEU A 587 15.86 9.17 21.99
N GLY A 588 16.82 8.62 22.73
CA GLY A 588 16.78 7.24 23.21
C GLY A 588 15.54 6.91 24.06
N ALA A 589 15.04 7.87 24.84
CA ALA A 589 13.82 7.71 25.64
C ALA A 589 12.55 7.53 24.78
N HIS A 590 12.59 7.95 23.51
CA HIS A 590 11.52 7.78 22.54
C HIS A 590 11.71 6.54 21.66
N GLY A 591 12.69 5.68 21.96
CA GLY A 591 13.00 4.50 21.15
C GLY A 591 13.62 4.83 19.78
N VAL A 592 14.12 6.05 19.60
CA VAL A 592 14.81 6.46 18.37
C VAL A 592 16.32 6.25 18.53
N ARG A 593 16.90 5.45 17.65
CA ARG A 593 18.34 5.17 17.63
C ARG A 593 19.02 6.11 16.66
N VAL A 594 20.20 6.61 17.03
CA VAL A 594 20.98 7.49 16.17
C VAL A 594 22.37 6.90 15.99
N ASN A 595 22.78 6.61 14.77
CA ASN A 595 24.07 6.00 14.46
C ASN A 595 24.72 6.71 13.27
N GLY A 596 26.02 6.50 13.10
CA GLY A 596 26.82 7.05 12.01
C GLY A 596 27.51 5.97 11.19
N VAL A 597 27.77 6.29 9.93
CA VAL A 597 28.60 5.50 9.01
C VAL A 597 29.74 6.39 8.53
N ASN A 598 30.97 5.88 8.63
CA ASN A 598 32.20 6.58 8.26
C ASN A 598 32.81 5.96 7.01
N PRO A 599 32.40 6.39 5.80
CA PRO A 599 33.00 5.92 4.57
C PRO A 599 34.39 6.53 4.31
N ASP A 600 35.20 5.83 3.51
CA ASP A 600 36.40 6.39 2.86
C ASP A 600 36.32 6.26 1.34
N GLY A 601 36.83 7.27 0.63
CA GLY A 601 37.27 7.13 -0.77
C GLY A 601 36.25 6.57 -1.77
N VAL A 602 34.95 6.89 -1.66
CA VAL A 602 33.90 6.40 -2.57
C VAL A 602 33.96 7.13 -3.92
N VAL A 603 34.96 6.82 -4.73
CA VAL A 603 35.22 7.53 -6.00
C VAL A 603 34.19 7.18 -7.07
N ARG A 604 33.94 5.89 -7.28
CA ARG A 604 33.01 5.42 -8.31
C ARG A 604 31.56 5.65 -7.90
N GLY A 605 30.78 6.26 -8.80
CA GLY A 605 29.34 6.44 -8.64
C GLY A 605 28.89 7.59 -7.73
N SER A 606 29.79 8.31 -7.07
CA SER A 606 29.43 9.39 -6.15
C SER A 606 29.18 10.73 -6.86
N GLY A 607 28.03 11.35 -6.59
CA GLY A 607 27.65 12.67 -7.12
C GLY A 607 28.53 13.83 -6.60
N ILE A 608 29.17 13.67 -5.43
CA ILE A 608 30.09 14.66 -4.85
C ILE A 608 31.34 14.84 -5.74
N PHE A 609 31.69 13.83 -6.54
CA PHE A 609 32.94 13.81 -7.33
C PHE A 609 32.74 14.06 -8.82
N ALA A 610 31.47 14.16 -9.28
CA ALA A 610 31.11 14.43 -10.68
C ALA A 610 31.44 15.85 -11.17
N SER A 611 31.79 16.78 -10.26
CA SER A 611 32.15 18.17 -10.54
C SER A 611 33.64 18.39 -10.89
N GLY A 612 34.33 17.34 -11.37
CA GLY A 612 35.72 17.44 -11.86
C GLY A 612 36.81 17.22 -10.80
N TRP A 613 36.47 16.83 -9.58
CA TRP A 613 37.47 16.50 -8.55
C TRP A 613 38.24 15.21 -8.87
N GLY A 614 37.56 14.18 -9.39
CA GLY A 614 38.18 12.92 -9.84
C GLY A 614 39.30 13.17 -10.83
N ALA A 615 38.98 13.84 -11.93
CA ALA A 615 39.93 14.32 -12.93
C ALA A 615 41.09 15.14 -12.32
N ASN A 616 40.80 16.10 -11.43
CA ASN A 616 41.84 16.91 -10.78
C ASN A 616 42.77 16.06 -9.89
N ARG A 617 42.25 15.11 -9.11
CA ARG A 617 43.06 14.22 -8.27
C ARG A 617 43.82 13.19 -9.08
N ALA A 618 43.20 12.62 -10.10
CA ALA A 618 43.83 11.74 -11.07
C ALA A 618 45.06 12.42 -11.68
N LYS A 619 44.91 13.69 -12.09
CA LYS A 619 46.01 14.53 -12.57
C LYS A 619 47.09 14.81 -11.50
N VAL A 620 46.70 15.10 -10.26
CA VAL A 620 47.65 15.33 -9.14
C VAL A 620 48.44 14.07 -8.79
N TYR A 621 47.81 12.90 -8.84
CA TYR A 621 48.45 11.61 -8.51
C TYR A 621 49.09 10.91 -9.71
N GLY A 622 48.91 11.43 -10.93
CA GLY A 622 49.44 10.82 -12.15
C GLY A 622 48.79 9.48 -12.49
N VAL A 623 47.51 9.30 -12.16
CA VAL A 623 46.74 8.08 -12.44
C VAL A 623 45.58 8.39 -13.38
N GLU A 624 45.13 7.40 -14.16
CA GLU A 624 43.89 7.52 -14.93
C GLU A 624 42.69 7.66 -13.98
N GLU A 625 41.72 8.51 -14.33
CA GLU A 625 40.56 8.79 -13.47
C GLU A 625 39.76 7.51 -13.15
N GLU A 626 39.63 6.62 -14.13
CA GLU A 626 38.96 5.31 -13.98
C GLU A 626 39.68 4.38 -12.98
N LYS A 627 40.99 4.57 -12.79
CA LYS A 627 41.83 3.79 -11.84
C LYS A 627 42.01 4.48 -10.50
N LEU A 628 41.44 5.67 -10.32
CA LEU A 628 41.62 6.46 -9.10
C LEU A 628 41.07 5.71 -7.86
N GLY A 629 39.95 5.00 -8.00
CA GLY A 629 39.39 4.15 -6.93
C GLY A 629 40.35 3.03 -6.49
N GLU A 630 40.93 2.31 -7.45
CA GLU A 630 41.94 1.26 -7.19
C GLU A 630 43.20 1.83 -6.53
N PHE A 631 43.63 3.01 -6.97
CA PHE A 631 44.77 3.71 -6.38
C PHE A 631 44.53 4.09 -4.90
N TYR A 632 43.34 4.60 -4.57
CA TYR A 632 42.98 4.85 -3.17
C TYR A 632 42.89 3.56 -2.36
N ALA A 633 42.34 2.49 -2.94
CA ALA A 633 42.25 1.19 -2.29
C ALA A 633 43.62 0.69 -1.79
N GLN A 634 44.71 0.93 -2.54
CA GLN A 634 46.06 0.51 -2.12
C GLN A 634 46.55 1.12 -0.79
N ARG A 635 45.92 2.19 -0.31
CA ARG A 635 46.24 2.85 0.97
C ARG A 635 45.51 2.23 2.17
N THR A 636 44.59 1.31 1.91
CA THR A 636 43.75 0.65 2.92
C THR A 636 44.31 -0.75 3.26
N LEU A 637 44.02 -1.26 4.45
CA LEU A 637 44.52 -2.59 4.88
C LEU A 637 44.00 -3.74 4.02
N LEU A 638 42.73 -3.67 3.58
CA LEU A 638 42.11 -4.72 2.76
C LEU A 638 42.40 -4.57 1.27
N LYS A 639 42.95 -3.43 0.83
CA LYS A 639 43.24 -3.13 -0.57
C LYS A 639 42.04 -3.27 -1.50
N ARG A 640 40.86 -2.93 -1.02
CA ARG A 640 39.59 -2.99 -1.76
C ARG A 640 38.97 -1.61 -1.91
N GLU A 641 38.37 -1.37 -3.07
CA GLU A 641 37.61 -0.16 -3.33
C GLU A 641 36.34 -0.12 -2.47
N VAL A 642 36.01 1.06 -1.94
CA VAL A 642 34.74 1.30 -1.25
C VAL A 642 33.75 1.87 -2.25
N LEU A 643 32.59 1.24 -2.38
CA LEU A 643 31.54 1.61 -3.32
C LEU A 643 30.29 2.09 -2.56
N PRO A 644 29.38 2.84 -3.22
CA PRO A 644 28.11 3.26 -2.62
C PRO A 644 27.32 2.12 -1.96
N GLU A 645 27.33 0.93 -2.56
CA GLU A 645 26.61 -0.25 -2.09
C GLU A 645 27.17 -0.79 -0.77
N HIS A 646 28.46 -0.61 -0.50
CA HIS A 646 29.06 -1.00 0.77
C HIS A 646 28.56 -0.11 1.91
N VAL A 647 28.36 1.19 1.65
CA VAL A 647 27.78 2.13 2.61
C VAL A 647 26.30 1.82 2.84
N ALA A 648 25.55 1.58 1.75
CA ALA A 648 24.16 1.15 1.83
C ALA A 648 23.97 -0.15 2.63
N ALA A 649 24.90 -1.11 2.51
CA ALA A 649 24.90 -2.33 3.29
C ALA A 649 25.10 -2.07 4.80
N ALA A 650 25.97 -1.13 5.18
CA ALA A 650 26.16 -0.74 6.58
C ALA A 650 24.93 -0.02 7.15
N VAL A 651 24.28 0.85 6.36
CA VAL A 651 23.00 1.46 6.74
C VAL A 651 21.97 0.36 7.01
N PHE A 652 21.81 -0.59 6.08
CA PHE A 652 20.89 -1.70 6.26
C PHE A 652 21.22 -2.58 7.47
N ALA A 653 22.49 -2.88 7.74
CA ALA A 653 22.89 -3.66 8.91
C ALA A 653 22.47 -2.99 10.23
N LEU A 654 22.53 -1.66 10.31
CA LEU A 654 22.07 -0.89 11.47
C LEU A 654 20.55 -0.88 11.63
N THR A 655 19.80 -0.94 10.52
CA THR A 655 18.36 -0.66 10.50
C THR A 655 17.49 -1.90 10.25
N GLY A 656 18.08 -3.00 9.78
CA GLY A 656 17.40 -4.23 9.35
C GLY A 656 16.86 -5.11 10.47
N GLY A 657 17.01 -4.69 11.73
CA GLY A 657 16.40 -5.35 12.89
C GLY A 657 17.33 -6.16 13.79
N ASP A 658 18.58 -6.42 13.40
CA ASP A 658 19.50 -7.23 14.21
C ASP A 658 20.20 -6.43 15.31
N LEU A 659 20.43 -5.13 15.09
CA LEU A 659 21.20 -4.27 16.00
C LEU A 659 20.32 -3.40 16.92
N THR A 660 19.20 -3.95 17.42
CA THR A 660 18.16 -3.19 18.17
C THR A 660 18.66 -2.45 19.41
N HIS A 661 19.75 -2.91 20.04
CA HIS A 661 20.31 -2.30 21.25
C HIS A 661 21.51 -1.38 20.97
N THR A 662 21.72 -0.99 19.71
CA THR A 662 22.85 -0.16 19.27
C THR A 662 22.40 1.25 18.91
N THR A 663 22.91 2.24 19.65
CA THR A 663 22.75 3.68 19.39
C THR A 663 24.03 4.43 19.76
N GLY A 664 24.29 5.58 19.14
CA GLY A 664 25.52 6.36 19.29
C GLY A 664 26.76 5.77 18.59
N LEU A 665 26.60 4.68 17.83
CA LEU A 665 27.70 3.98 17.16
C LEU A 665 28.15 4.71 15.89
N HIS A 666 29.43 4.57 15.56
CA HIS A 666 29.96 4.88 14.23
C HIS A 666 30.57 3.62 13.61
N ILE A 667 30.07 3.21 12.44
CA ILE A 667 30.60 2.05 11.70
C ILE A 667 31.57 2.54 10.60
N PRO A 668 32.85 2.15 10.63
CA PRO A 668 33.76 2.43 9.53
C PRO A 668 33.43 1.56 8.30
N VAL A 669 33.39 2.20 7.13
CA VAL A 669 33.24 1.56 5.81
C VAL A 669 34.37 2.07 4.93
N ASP A 670 35.60 1.67 5.25
CA ASP A 670 36.82 2.33 4.76
C ASP A 670 37.88 1.33 4.26
N ALA A 671 37.55 0.05 4.17
CA ALA A 671 38.49 -1.03 3.85
C ALA A 671 39.71 -1.11 4.80
N GLY A 672 39.59 -0.58 6.02
CA GLY A 672 40.59 -0.63 7.07
C GLY A 672 41.59 0.51 6.99
N VAL A 673 41.16 1.76 7.17
CA VAL A 673 42.10 2.90 7.30
C VAL A 673 42.59 2.97 8.74
N ALA A 674 43.76 2.41 9.02
CA ALA A 674 44.30 2.29 10.38
C ALA A 674 44.37 3.63 11.15
N ALA A 675 44.64 4.73 10.45
CA ALA A 675 44.71 6.07 11.04
C ALA A 675 43.33 6.65 11.43
N ALA A 676 42.24 6.04 10.98
CA ALA A 676 40.86 6.44 11.25
C ALA A 676 40.13 5.46 12.19
N PHE A 677 40.83 4.47 12.77
CA PHE A 677 40.22 3.56 13.73
C PHE A 677 39.65 4.32 14.93
N LEU A 678 38.36 4.12 15.17
CA LEU A 678 37.66 4.64 16.32
C LEU A 678 38.19 3.95 17.58
N ARG A 679 38.48 4.75 18.62
CA ARG A 679 39.02 4.28 19.90
C ARG A 679 38.09 4.65 21.03
#